data_AF-A0A3D4H8Q7-F1
#
_entry.id   AF-A0A3D4H8Q7-F1
#
_cell.length_a   1.000
_cell.length_b   1.000
_cell.length_c   1.000
_cell.angle_alpha   90.00
_cell.angle_beta   90.00
_cell.angle_gamma   90.00
#
_symmetry.space_group_name_H-M   'P 1'
#
loop_
_entity.id
_entity.type
_entity.pdbx_description
1 polymer ?
#
loop_
_entity_poly.entity_id
_entity_poly.type
_entity_poly.pdbx_seq_one_letter_code
_entity_poly.pdbx_strand_id
1 'polypeptide(L)'
;MRPEASRLVYRIRTALKGESNGLETASLAWQYATEIGFYTSRLKKCLETDSDLEAYLLAHTKPNTLEALDELDFPENAQWKERCETLGWQSPPEIDANKVKALRDRFANTEDIKGWLQSEYRSQARSKQMLQAFRIAQVLANQFGEQDPKLAGESDRLKAQVLNQAESELAASIQELMPAEQPESIAVRYIDAGLEIPKIEGPFGSVLKRIADKKIADATKAVKALIQQAESAETEEGKSNLEKAYLRCDYDLTIDDTRSKIEPSLRGAYSKVATKISHHRSSVESTILLRNAIDDLRKVLQGVSISFGRKKATVHDAKERLKSLQSQAKKMGRRISPELQEDIRKALSEANRKRAPKYAIIGGGGIAAILAIAWIVNTQVQDRKEAETLQTATAAINQAAARQNVPQAQSALREWSQLIASAPEGHSLKLAAASLENWIDEQQSLQEAYSQIADRLDEIKSISGVDPNAGEINALLDKAKSTRESLDIPEPKDVADRIAQFEVWRQDRAEQMESDRKNALLAYLEKAQDSLTLANAADDARQFESRSRAVVESVSSARQFLSKHPELDPNDLQSRNLQRIEDSLRSIQNKRDTMEAAQKSITGAKDLASYLQSLEAIYNFDTLPPEGKRNIGRILRLENEYDSLLQALILPGSDEGWFELNRSSDFSSSKIELDEAEKAFVQRLIDDTLFPSIYESNVKYFEGAPVARNEYSVFLREPVRKGDAAGLKTGVNFSFEVWGFNEDGVADEAAQEINFLSHPDGTFWGFFYEPSELSKESIYFQESLRLSLMRVLAGGERFSPLKLIDELTRLRTLSPAFRAYWQQQLVAFIELNPWKWGLPLTPSLAMQKESLESISPDGIDKRQWLSSVEQISPSVQLTEHFRISSKTNLADEARTFATFYSLAMKGTMNLIGQADESGKIEYNDSSHYENDTHWIVNGLTGRIEPLTDNAQVAPYSPVLAYRYQNQGASRLVQQTRAQTGWDLSLDRYEDYLPPLLK
;
A
#
# COMPACT_ATOMS: atom_id res chain seq x y z
N MET A 1 22.31 -23.53 -13.18
CA MET A 1 21.27 -22.88 -14.05
C MET A 1 21.51 -23.29 -15.49
N ARG A 2 20.51 -23.19 -16.39
CA ARG A 2 20.79 -23.22 -17.84
C ARG A 2 21.55 -21.94 -18.25
N PRO A 3 22.46 -21.99 -19.25
CA PRO A 3 23.03 -20.78 -19.83
C PRO A 3 21.94 -19.96 -20.52
N GLU A 4 21.97 -18.63 -20.33
CA GLU A 4 21.09 -17.71 -21.06
C GLU A 4 21.38 -17.76 -22.56
N ALA A 5 20.34 -17.78 -23.39
CA ALA A 5 20.47 -17.91 -24.84
C ALA A 5 21.26 -16.71 -25.43
N SER A 6 20.90 -15.48 -25.08
CA SER A 6 21.66 -14.26 -25.42
C SER A 6 23.14 -14.32 -25.04
N ARG A 7 23.49 -14.78 -23.82
CA ARG A 7 24.88 -14.91 -23.35
C ARG A 7 25.66 -15.99 -24.12
N LEU A 8 25.02 -17.13 -24.40
CA LEU A 8 25.58 -18.20 -25.23
C LEU A 8 25.82 -17.72 -26.67
N VAL A 9 24.84 -17.03 -27.25
CA VAL A 9 24.90 -16.44 -28.59
C VAL A 9 25.94 -15.30 -28.68
N TYR A 10 26.13 -14.52 -27.62
CA TYR A 10 27.23 -13.56 -27.52
C TYR A 10 28.59 -14.24 -27.55
N ARG A 11 28.80 -15.30 -26.75
CA ARG A 11 30.05 -16.10 -26.80
C ARG A 11 30.29 -16.70 -28.18
N ILE A 12 29.25 -17.22 -28.83
CA ILE A 12 29.33 -17.73 -30.21
C ILE A 12 29.66 -16.63 -31.22
N ARG A 13 29.03 -15.45 -31.13
CA ARG A 13 29.36 -14.29 -31.98
C ARG A 13 30.80 -13.80 -31.77
N THR A 14 31.36 -13.95 -30.58
CA THR A 14 32.76 -13.64 -30.29
C THR A 14 33.69 -14.72 -30.87
N ALA A 15 33.38 -16.01 -30.69
CA ALA A 15 34.08 -17.11 -31.34
C ALA A 15 34.05 -17.03 -32.88
N LEU A 16 32.95 -16.54 -33.47
CA LEU A 16 32.80 -16.27 -34.91
C LEU A 16 33.65 -15.09 -35.42
N LYS A 17 34.03 -14.15 -34.55
CA LYS A 17 34.98 -13.06 -34.86
C LYS A 17 36.43 -13.53 -34.72
N GLY A 18 36.71 -14.44 -33.79
CA GLY A 18 38.03 -14.99 -33.52
C GLY A 18 38.42 -16.23 -34.35
N GLU A 19 39.65 -16.69 -34.13
CA GLU A 19 40.12 -18.02 -34.52
C GLU A 19 39.43 -19.11 -33.66
N SER A 20 39.87 -20.37 -33.77
CA SER A 20 39.31 -21.45 -32.93
C SER A 20 40.12 -21.61 -31.65
N ASN A 21 39.43 -21.61 -30.50
CA ASN A 21 40.04 -21.97 -29.21
C ASN A 21 40.07 -23.50 -29.00
N GLY A 22 39.70 -24.28 -30.02
CA GLY A 22 39.64 -25.74 -29.94
C GLY A 22 38.51 -26.21 -29.03
N LEU A 23 38.88 -26.84 -27.92
CA LEU A 23 37.94 -27.49 -27.00
C LEU A 23 36.90 -26.52 -26.40
N GLU A 24 37.28 -25.28 -26.10
CA GLU A 24 36.33 -24.28 -25.58
C GLU A 24 35.23 -23.98 -26.62
N THR A 25 35.62 -23.76 -27.88
CA THR A 25 34.68 -23.53 -28.98
C THR A 25 33.88 -24.78 -29.37
N ALA A 26 34.43 -25.99 -29.18
CA ALA A 26 33.68 -27.23 -29.29
C ALA A 26 32.64 -27.40 -28.16
N SER A 27 32.96 -26.95 -26.93
CA SER A 27 32.00 -26.91 -25.81
C SER A 27 30.89 -25.88 -26.06
N LEU A 28 31.20 -24.70 -26.62
CA LEU A 28 30.19 -23.74 -27.10
C LEU A 28 29.25 -24.35 -28.17
N ALA A 29 29.79 -25.11 -29.13
CA ALA A 29 28.98 -25.80 -30.13
C ALA A 29 28.07 -26.88 -29.51
N TRP A 30 28.59 -27.64 -28.55
CA TRP A 30 27.83 -28.64 -27.80
C TRP A 30 26.71 -28.01 -26.96
N GLN A 31 27.02 -26.94 -26.22
CA GLN A 31 26.06 -26.13 -25.45
C GLN A 31 24.92 -25.65 -26.35
N TYR A 32 25.25 -25.01 -27.48
CA TYR A 32 24.27 -24.49 -28.44
C TYR A 32 23.36 -25.56 -29.05
N ALA A 33 23.94 -26.67 -29.51
CA ALA A 33 23.18 -27.77 -30.06
C ALA A 33 22.26 -28.44 -29.01
N THR A 34 22.67 -28.46 -27.74
CA THR A 34 21.88 -29.06 -26.64
C THR A 34 20.76 -28.13 -26.18
N GLU A 35 20.98 -26.81 -26.10
CA GLU A 35 19.91 -25.84 -25.84
C GLU A 35 18.87 -25.84 -26.96
N ILE A 36 19.26 -25.78 -28.24
CA ILE A 36 18.28 -25.87 -29.34
C ILE A 36 17.54 -27.21 -29.30
N GLY A 37 18.22 -28.32 -29.00
CA GLY A 37 17.58 -29.62 -28.81
C GLY A 37 16.52 -29.61 -27.70
N PHE A 38 16.79 -28.92 -26.58
CA PHE A 38 15.85 -28.72 -25.48
C PHE A 38 14.65 -27.84 -25.89
N TYR A 39 14.88 -26.63 -26.42
CA TYR A 39 13.78 -25.73 -26.81
C TYR A 39 12.96 -26.26 -27.99
N THR A 40 13.58 -26.98 -28.94
CA THR A 40 12.84 -27.66 -30.03
C THR A 40 11.97 -28.79 -29.50
N SER A 41 12.44 -29.54 -28.48
CA SER A 41 11.64 -30.55 -27.79
C SER A 41 10.48 -29.94 -26.99
N ARG A 42 10.67 -28.74 -26.44
CA ARG A 42 9.63 -27.99 -25.71
C ARG A 42 8.59 -27.36 -26.65
N LEU A 43 9.04 -26.76 -27.77
CA LEU A 43 8.19 -26.33 -28.88
C LEU A 43 7.34 -27.48 -29.41
N LYS A 44 7.93 -28.68 -29.58
CA LYS A 44 7.19 -29.88 -29.96
C LYS A 44 6.08 -30.21 -28.96
N LYS A 45 6.37 -30.21 -27.64
CA LYS A 45 5.35 -30.41 -26.60
C LYS A 45 4.24 -29.34 -26.65
N CYS A 46 4.56 -28.06 -26.85
CA CYS A 46 3.57 -26.99 -26.98
C CYS A 46 2.64 -27.17 -28.19
N LEU A 47 3.12 -27.81 -29.27
CA LEU A 47 2.31 -28.13 -30.45
C LEU A 47 1.53 -29.45 -30.31
N GLU A 48 2.03 -30.42 -29.56
CA GLU A 48 1.37 -31.71 -29.27
C GLU A 48 0.37 -31.64 -28.09
N THR A 49 0.28 -30.49 -27.40
CA THR A 49 -0.65 -30.29 -26.28
C THR A 49 -2.01 -29.81 -26.79
N ASP A 50 -3.09 -30.55 -26.54
CA ASP A 50 -4.44 -30.20 -26.99
C ASP A 50 -4.97 -28.89 -26.37
N SER A 51 -4.62 -28.60 -25.11
CA SER A 51 -5.03 -27.39 -24.41
C SER A 51 -4.22 -26.17 -24.84
N ASP A 52 -4.88 -25.15 -25.39
CA ASP A 52 -4.25 -23.86 -25.73
C ASP A 52 -3.65 -23.16 -24.51
N LEU A 53 -4.31 -23.27 -23.34
CA LEU A 53 -3.83 -22.71 -22.07
C LEU A 53 -2.53 -23.37 -21.64
N GLU A 54 -2.47 -24.70 -21.62
CA GLU A 54 -1.25 -25.40 -21.20
C GLU A 54 -0.13 -25.24 -22.25
N ALA A 55 -0.46 -25.18 -23.55
CA ALA A 55 0.50 -24.82 -24.58
C ALA A 55 1.10 -23.41 -24.36
N TYR A 56 0.26 -22.43 -23.98
CA TYR A 56 0.67 -21.06 -23.68
C TYR A 56 1.53 -20.97 -22.41
N LEU A 57 1.12 -21.61 -21.32
CA LEU A 57 1.89 -21.65 -20.07
C LEU A 57 3.23 -22.38 -20.26
N LEU A 58 3.24 -23.51 -20.97
CA LEU A 58 4.45 -24.26 -21.28
C LEU A 58 5.40 -23.49 -22.20
N ALA A 59 4.89 -22.63 -23.08
CA ALA A 59 5.72 -21.71 -23.85
C ALA A 59 6.38 -20.67 -22.93
N HIS A 60 5.61 -20.01 -22.07
CA HIS A 60 6.03 -18.84 -21.29
C HIS A 60 6.68 -19.12 -19.92
N THR A 61 6.69 -20.36 -19.44
CA THR A 61 7.48 -20.73 -18.22
C THR A 61 8.94 -20.29 -18.39
N LYS A 62 9.57 -19.66 -17.40
CA LYS A 62 10.94 -19.14 -17.56
C LYS A 62 11.98 -20.27 -17.70
N PRO A 63 12.98 -20.16 -18.60
CA PRO A 63 13.11 -19.18 -19.70
C PRO A 63 12.09 -19.46 -20.82
N ASN A 64 11.49 -18.41 -21.39
CA ASN A 64 10.44 -18.52 -22.41
C ASN A 64 10.96 -19.25 -23.66
N THR A 65 10.17 -20.20 -24.16
CA THR A 65 10.51 -21.05 -25.31
C THR A 65 10.61 -20.28 -26.62
N LEU A 66 9.74 -19.29 -26.83
CA LEU A 66 9.72 -18.51 -28.07
C LEU A 66 10.88 -17.50 -28.08
N GLU A 67 11.02 -16.71 -27.02
CA GLU A 67 12.14 -15.76 -26.85
C GLU A 67 13.50 -16.47 -26.95
N ALA A 68 13.69 -17.60 -26.27
CA ALA A 68 14.94 -18.34 -26.34
C ALA A 68 15.22 -18.91 -27.73
N LEU A 69 14.20 -19.33 -28.49
CA LEU A 69 14.38 -19.74 -29.89
C LEU A 69 14.71 -18.55 -30.81
N ASP A 70 14.11 -17.38 -30.59
CA ASP A 70 14.44 -16.16 -31.34
C ASP A 70 15.84 -15.63 -31.03
N GLU A 71 16.30 -15.72 -29.78
CA GLU A 71 17.69 -15.41 -29.41
C GLU A 71 18.68 -16.40 -30.03
N LEU A 72 18.34 -17.71 -29.98
CA LEU A 72 19.17 -18.77 -30.56
C LEU A 72 19.20 -18.73 -32.10
N ASP A 73 18.17 -18.23 -32.79
CA ASP A 73 18.17 -18.05 -34.25
C ASP A 73 18.79 -16.71 -34.70
N PHE A 74 20.04 -16.48 -34.28
CA PHE A 74 20.76 -15.27 -34.63
C PHE A 74 21.16 -15.22 -36.14
N PRO A 75 21.30 -14.04 -36.76
CA PRO A 75 21.63 -13.88 -38.19
C PRO A 75 22.96 -14.51 -38.67
N GLU A 76 23.80 -14.95 -37.74
CA GLU A 76 25.05 -15.65 -38.03
C GLU A 76 24.97 -17.18 -37.78
N ASN A 77 23.79 -17.70 -37.37
CA ASN A 77 23.51 -19.11 -37.09
C ASN A 77 23.94 -20.04 -38.25
N ALA A 78 23.56 -19.72 -39.49
CA ALA A 78 23.97 -20.49 -40.67
C ALA A 78 25.51 -20.61 -40.82
N GLN A 79 26.27 -19.57 -40.44
CA GLN A 79 27.74 -19.60 -40.47
C GLN A 79 28.34 -20.33 -39.27
N TRP A 80 27.61 -20.39 -38.16
CA TRP A 80 27.96 -21.21 -37.00
C TRP A 80 27.73 -22.69 -37.30
N LYS A 81 26.57 -23.05 -37.87
CA LYS A 81 26.27 -24.40 -38.38
C LYS A 81 27.31 -24.83 -39.41
N GLU A 82 27.59 -24.00 -40.43
CA GLU A 82 28.66 -24.23 -41.41
C GLU A 82 30.02 -24.44 -40.72
N ARG A 83 30.39 -23.62 -39.73
CA ARG A 83 31.64 -23.77 -38.97
C ARG A 83 31.67 -25.05 -38.12
N CYS A 84 30.55 -25.47 -37.54
CA CYS A 84 30.43 -26.71 -36.77
C CYS A 84 30.58 -27.95 -37.68
N GLU A 85 29.83 -28.00 -38.77
CA GLU A 85 29.92 -29.07 -39.79
C GLU A 85 31.34 -29.14 -40.36
N THR A 86 31.91 -27.99 -40.72
CA THR A 86 33.27 -27.84 -41.24
C THR A 86 34.32 -28.40 -40.27
N LEU A 87 34.21 -28.11 -38.97
CA LEU A 87 35.20 -28.49 -37.94
C LEU A 87 34.92 -29.83 -37.25
N GLY A 88 33.87 -30.55 -37.66
CA GLY A 88 33.46 -31.79 -37.01
C GLY A 88 33.04 -31.59 -35.55
N TRP A 89 32.46 -30.43 -35.23
CA TRP A 89 31.80 -30.16 -33.95
C TRP A 89 30.35 -30.68 -33.98
N GLN A 90 29.72 -30.76 -32.80
CA GLN A 90 28.29 -31.05 -32.73
C GLN A 90 27.51 -29.93 -33.42
N SER A 91 26.87 -30.27 -34.54
CA SER A 91 26.08 -29.31 -35.30
C SER A 91 24.68 -29.18 -34.69
N PRO A 92 24.11 -27.96 -34.63
CA PRO A 92 22.79 -27.74 -34.05
C PRO A 92 21.70 -28.40 -34.91
N PRO A 93 20.63 -28.95 -34.31
CA PRO A 93 19.41 -29.26 -35.04
C PRO A 93 18.79 -27.96 -35.59
N GLU A 94 18.05 -28.06 -36.69
CA GLU A 94 17.48 -26.89 -37.35
C GLU A 94 16.20 -26.41 -36.64
N ILE A 95 16.12 -25.10 -36.39
CA ILE A 95 14.93 -24.48 -35.80
C ILE A 95 13.84 -24.44 -36.86
N ASP A 96 12.80 -25.26 -36.68
CA ASP A 96 11.70 -25.34 -37.63
C ASP A 96 10.81 -24.09 -37.53
N ALA A 97 11.10 -23.12 -38.41
CA ALA A 97 10.35 -21.87 -38.50
C ALA A 97 8.85 -22.08 -38.78
N ASN A 98 8.42 -23.19 -39.40
CA ASN A 98 7.00 -23.50 -39.57
C ASN A 98 6.36 -23.94 -38.25
N LYS A 99 7.08 -24.66 -37.39
CA LYS A 99 6.61 -24.99 -36.03
C LYS A 99 6.59 -23.76 -35.13
N VAL A 100 7.61 -22.90 -35.18
CA VAL A 100 7.62 -21.62 -34.45
C VAL A 100 6.46 -20.74 -34.91
N LYS A 101 6.24 -20.63 -36.22
CA LYS A 101 5.10 -19.91 -36.78
C LYS A 101 3.77 -20.55 -36.37
N ALA A 102 3.62 -21.87 -36.44
CA ALA A 102 2.37 -22.55 -36.03
C ALA A 102 2.02 -22.29 -34.56
N LEU A 103 3.00 -22.24 -33.66
CA LEU A 103 2.76 -21.91 -32.26
C LEU A 103 2.39 -20.42 -32.06
N ARG A 104 2.99 -19.50 -32.83
CA ARG A 104 2.59 -18.09 -32.85
C ARG A 104 1.19 -17.88 -33.42
N ASP A 105 0.89 -18.49 -34.58
CA ASP A 105 -0.42 -18.46 -35.23
C ASP A 105 -1.50 -19.01 -34.28
N ARG A 106 -1.21 -20.11 -33.56
CA ARG A 106 -2.10 -20.68 -32.54
C ARG A 106 -2.51 -19.65 -31.49
N PHE A 107 -1.57 -18.87 -30.98
CA PHE A 107 -1.82 -17.84 -29.97
C PHE A 107 -2.38 -16.52 -30.54
N ALA A 108 -2.06 -16.19 -31.79
CA ALA A 108 -2.54 -15.00 -32.48
C ALA A 108 -4.04 -15.04 -32.82
N ASN A 109 -4.66 -16.23 -32.78
CA ASN A 109 -6.12 -16.38 -32.91
C ASN A 109 -6.90 -15.91 -31.68
N THR A 110 -6.23 -15.59 -30.56
CA THR A 110 -6.85 -15.07 -29.34
C THR A 110 -6.81 -13.54 -29.35
N GLU A 111 -7.90 -12.89 -29.80
CA GLU A 111 -7.95 -11.42 -29.97
C GLU A 111 -7.69 -10.62 -28.68
N ASP A 112 -8.01 -11.17 -27.50
CA ASP A 112 -7.66 -10.61 -26.19
C ASP A 112 -6.99 -11.68 -25.30
N ILE A 113 -5.66 -11.74 -25.37
CA ILE A 113 -4.86 -12.67 -24.56
C ILE A 113 -4.97 -12.36 -23.05
N LYS A 114 -5.03 -11.09 -22.63
CA LYS A 114 -5.08 -10.76 -21.20
C LYS A 114 -6.45 -11.05 -20.61
N GLY A 115 -7.54 -10.72 -21.31
CA GLY A 115 -8.90 -11.08 -20.90
C GLY A 115 -9.12 -12.60 -20.87
N TRP A 116 -8.59 -13.33 -21.85
CA TRP A 116 -8.59 -14.79 -21.85
C TRP A 116 -7.82 -15.37 -20.64
N LEU A 117 -6.57 -14.98 -20.44
CA LEU A 117 -5.76 -15.44 -19.30
C LEU A 117 -6.38 -15.05 -17.95
N GLN A 118 -7.01 -13.87 -17.82
CA GLN A 118 -7.77 -13.52 -16.62
C GLN A 118 -9.01 -14.40 -16.41
N SER A 119 -9.72 -14.77 -17.49
CA SER A 119 -10.87 -15.68 -17.43
C SER A 119 -10.43 -17.07 -16.96
N GLU A 120 -9.33 -17.58 -17.52
CA GLU A 120 -8.74 -18.87 -17.13
C GLU A 120 -8.20 -18.83 -15.70
N TYR A 121 -7.46 -17.79 -15.30
CA TYR A 121 -7.05 -17.59 -13.90
C TYR A 121 -8.26 -17.63 -12.95
N ARG A 122 -9.33 -16.89 -13.27
CA ARG A 122 -10.60 -16.91 -12.49
C ARG A 122 -11.26 -18.29 -12.52
N SER A 123 -11.06 -19.10 -13.55
CA SER A 123 -11.56 -20.49 -13.66
C SER A 123 -10.77 -21.44 -12.77
N GLN A 124 -9.43 -21.41 -12.84
CA GLN A 124 -8.54 -22.27 -12.06
C GLN A 124 -8.58 -21.93 -10.57
N ALA A 125 -8.64 -20.64 -10.20
CA ALA A 125 -8.80 -20.20 -8.83
C ALA A 125 -10.13 -20.66 -8.20
N ARG A 126 -11.26 -20.55 -8.93
CA ARG A 126 -12.56 -21.11 -8.48
C ARG A 126 -12.53 -22.63 -8.35
N SER A 127 -11.79 -23.30 -9.24
CA SER A 127 -11.57 -24.75 -9.24
C SER A 127 -10.51 -25.23 -8.21
N LYS A 128 -9.97 -24.32 -7.39
CA LYS A 128 -8.89 -24.56 -6.41
C LYS A 128 -7.60 -25.16 -7.00
N GLN A 129 -7.35 -25.01 -8.30
CA GLN A 129 -6.10 -25.43 -8.94
C GLN A 129 -5.02 -24.35 -8.74
N MET A 130 -4.60 -24.15 -7.48
CA MET A 130 -3.74 -23.02 -7.08
C MET A 130 -2.43 -22.94 -7.86
N LEU A 131 -1.81 -24.08 -8.18
CA LEU A 131 -0.59 -24.14 -9.00
C LEU A 131 -0.79 -23.61 -10.42
N GLN A 132 -1.94 -23.93 -11.06
CA GLN A 132 -2.27 -23.39 -12.38
C GLN A 132 -2.68 -21.91 -12.29
N ALA A 133 -3.45 -21.53 -11.27
CA ALA A 133 -3.78 -20.12 -11.02
C ALA A 133 -2.50 -19.27 -10.84
N PHE A 134 -1.49 -19.78 -10.11
CA PHE A 134 -0.18 -19.16 -9.97
C PHE A 134 0.58 -19.08 -11.30
N ARG A 135 0.68 -20.18 -12.09
CA ARG A 135 1.35 -20.14 -13.42
C ARG A 135 0.72 -19.08 -14.34
N ILE A 136 -0.61 -18.96 -14.35
CA ILE A 136 -1.31 -17.94 -15.13
C ILE A 136 -1.04 -16.53 -14.57
N ALA A 137 -1.11 -16.34 -13.25
CA ALA A 137 -0.83 -15.05 -12.61
C ALA A 137 0.63 -14.60 -12.80
N GLN A 138 1.59 -15.54 -12.78
CA GLN A 138 2.99 -15.26 -13.04
C GLN A 138 3.21 -14.84 -14.50
N VAL A 139 2.58 -15.49 -15.47
CA VAL A 139 2.65 -15.07 -16.89
C VAL A 139 1.97 -13.71 -17.09
N LEU A 140 0.79 -13.49 -16.48
CA LEU A 140 0.10 -12.20 -16.47
C LEU A 140 0.98 -11.08 -15.88
N ALA A 141 1.64 -11.31 -14.74
CA ALA A 141 2.51 -10.32 -14.12
C ALA A 141 3.76 -10.01 -14.98
N ASN A 142 4.41 -11.02 -15.56
CA ASN A 142 5.58 -10.82 -16.41
C ASN A 142 5.27 -10.08 -17.72
N GLN A 143 4.08 -10.28 -18.31
CA GLN A 143 3.72 -9.64 -19.59
C GLN A 143 3.01 -8.29 -19.44
N PHE A 144 2.31 -8.09 -18.33
CA PHE A 144 1.29 -7.04 -18.18
C PHE A 144 1.33 -6.30 -16.83
N GLY A 145 2.36 -6.53 -16.01
CA GLY A 145 2.52 -5.91 -14.70
C GLY A 145 2.76 -4.40 -14.76
N GLU A 146 3.51 -3.91 -15.77
CA GLU A 146 3.85 -2.48 -15.92
C GLU A 146 2.61 -1.57 -16.06
N GLN A 147 1.52 -2.07 -16.67
CA GLN A 147 0.27 -1.30 -16.81
C GLN A 147 -0.78 -1.68 -15.75
N ASP A 148 -0.48 -2.64 -14.89
CA ASP A 148 -1.42 -3.21 -13.91
C ASP A 148 -0.66 -3.82 -12.70
N PRO A 149 -0.07 -2.98 -11.81
CA PRO A 149 0.76 -3.45 -10.69
C PRO A 149 0.05 -4.42 -9.72
N LYS A 150 -1.30 -4.45 -9.77
CA LYS A 150 -2.13 -5.39 -9.00
C LYS A 150 -1.88 -6.85 -9.40
N LEU A 151 -1.41 -7.11 -10.63
CA LEU A 151 -1.03 -8.45 -11.07
C LEU A 151 0.22 -8.97 -10.36
N ALA A 152 1.19 -8.12 -10.05
CA ALA A 152 2.39 -8.51 -9.30
C ALA A 152 2.00 -8.94 -7.88
N GLY A 153 1.26 -8.09 -7.15
CA GLY A 153 0.78 -8.40 -5.80
C GLY A 153 -0.14 -9.63 -5.73
N GLU A 154 -0.96 -9.87 -6.76
CA GLU A 154 -1.76 -11.10 -6.85
C GLU A 154 -0.90 -12.34 -7.16
N SER A 155 0.10 -12.22 -8.03
CA SER A 155 1.09 -13.28 -8.28
C SER A 155 1.85 -13.65 -7.00
N ASP A 156 2.27 -12.68 -6.20
CA ASP A 156 2.96 -12.94 -4.92
C ASP A 156 2.02 -13.51 -3.85
N ARG A 157 0.76 -13.07 -3.80
CA ARG A 157 -0.28 -13.66 -2.94
C ARG A 157 -0.50 -15.15 -3.26
N LEU A 158 -0.46 -15.51 -4.55
CA LEU A 158 -0.57 -16.89 -5.02
C LEU A 158 0.73 -17.67 -4.80
N LYS A 159 1.90 -17.05 -4.98
CA LYS A 159 3.23 -17.62 -4.68
C LYS A 159 3.27 -18.13 -3.24
N ALA A 160 2.82 -17.32 -2.28
CA ALA A 160 2.73 -17.72 -0.86
C ALA A 160 1.74 -18.87 -0.61
N GLN A 161 0.57 -18.87 -1.27
CA GLN A 161 -0.43 -19.94 -1.12
C GLN A 161 0.05 -21.27 -1.73
N VAL A 162 0.70 -21.22 -2.89
CA VAL A 162 1.27 -22.39 -3.57
C VAL A 162 2.49 -22.93 -2.83
N LEU A 163 3.32 -22.06 -2.23
CA LEU A 163 4.42 -22.46 -1.35
C LEU A 163 3.91 -23.21 -0.12
N ASN A 164 2.87 -22.69 0.56
CA ASN A 164 2.25 -23.38 1.70
C ASN A 164 1.62 -24.73 1.31
N GLN A 165 0.99 -24.82 0.12
CA GLN A 165 0.49 -26.09 -0.41
C GLN A 165 1.65 -27.08 -0.65
N ALA A 166 2.72 -26.62 -1.30
CA ALA A 166 3.88 -27.45 -1.62
C ALA A 166 4.62 -27.93 -0.37
N GLU A 167 4.76 -27.10 0.67
CA GLU A 167 5.29 -27.52 1.97
C GLU A 167 4.42 -28.60 2.62
N SER A 168 3.09 -28.48 2.54
CA SER A 168 2.18 -29.49 3.06
C SER A 168 2.25 -30.81 2.29
N GLU A 169 2.34 -30.77 0.96
CA GLU A 169 2.51 -31.96 0.11
C GLU A 169 3.87 -32.65 0.36
N LEU A 170 4.94 -31.88 0.49
CA LEU A 170 6.27 -32.40 0.82
C LEU A 170 6.34 -32.96 2.24
N ALA A 171 5.76 -32.27 3.23
CA ALA A 171 5.73 -32.75 4.62
C ALA A 171 4.98 -34.09 4.75
N ALA A 172 3.85 -34.25 4.04
CA ALA A 172 3.13 -35.52 3.96
C ALA A 172 3.98 -36.61 3.28
N SER A 173 4.52 -36.34 2.10
CA SER A 173 5.34 -37.30 1.33
C SER A 173 6.63 -37.73 2.05
N ILE A 174 7.19 -36.86 2.92
CA ILE A 174 8.35 -37.19 3.77
C ILE A 174 7.96 -38.07 4.98
N GLN A 175 6.71 -37.98 5.47
CA GLN A 175 6.22 -38.77 6.62
C GLN A 175 5.61 -40.12 6.19
N GLU A 176 5.11 -40.24 4.96
CA GLU A 176 4.61 -41.49 4.42
C GLU A 176 5.74 -42.50 4.12
N LEU A 177 5.59 -43.74 4.60
CA LEU A 177 6.57 -44.83 4.36
C LEU A 177 6.61 -45.30 2.89
N MET A 178 5.55 -45.04 2.13
CA MET A 178 5.42 -45.32 0.70
C MET A 178 4.56 -44.23 0.05
N PRO A 179 5.12 -43.04 -0.20
CA PRO A 179 4.32 -41.91 -0.67
C PRO A 179 3.87 -42.12 -2.12
N ALA A 180 2.63 -41.69 -2.41
CA ALA A 180 2.04 -41.81 -3.75
C ALA A 180 2.86 -41.08 -4.83
N GLU A 181 3.57 -40.03 -4.44
CA GLU A 181 4.56 -39.33 -5.26
C GLU A 181 5.79 -39.03 -4.40
N GLN A 182 6.98 -39.26 -4.94
CA GLN A 182 8.24 -39.08 -4.20
C GLN A 182 8.49 -37.59 -3.89
N PRO A 183 9.08 -37.22 -2.74
CA PRO A 183 9.30 -35.83 -2.36
C PRO A 183 10.08 -35.04 -3.42
N GLU A 184 11.07 -35.68 -4.03
CA GLU A 184 11.90 -35.07 -5.07
C GLU A 184 11.10 -34.76 -6.35
N SER A 185 10.09 -35.57 -6.69
CA SER A 185 9.17 -35.31 -7.81
C SER A 185 8.21 -34.14 -7.52
N ILE A 186 7.67 -34.08 -6.30
CA ILE A 186 6.81 -32.97 -5.86
C ILE A 186 7.59 -31.66 -5.93
N ALA A 187 8.83 -31.63 -5.39
CA ALA A 187 9.69 -30.45 -5.45
C ALA A 187 9.97 -30.03 -6.91
N VAL A 188 10.29 -30.98 -7.80
CA VAL A 188 10.50 -30.69 -9.23
C VAL A 188 9.23 -30.14 -9.90
N ARG A 189 8.03 -30.66 -9.60
CA ARG A 189 6.75 -30.11 -10.12
C ARG A 189 6.62 -28.61 -9.82
N TYR A 190 6.93 -28.19 -8.59
CA TYR A 190 6.81 -26.79 -8.21
C TYR A 190 7.92 -25.90 -8.81
N ILE A 191 9.15 -26.41 -8.92
CA ILE A 191 10.25 -25.71 -9.61
C ILE A 191 9.94 -25.52 -11.10
N ASP A 192 9.51 -26.57 -11.80
CA ASP A 192 9.14 -26.53 -13.22
C ASP A 192 7.88 -25.68 -13.48
N ALA A 193 7.08 -25.40 -12.45
CA ALA A 193 5.97 -24.46 -12.48
C ALA A 193 6.38 -23.00 -12.19
N GLY A 194 7.69 -22.72 -12.01
CA GLY A 194 8.20 -21.37 -11.77
C GLY A 194 8.13 -20.90 -10.32
N LEU A 195 7.97 -21.80 -9.34
CA LEU A 195 7.99 -21.45 -7.91
C LEU A 195 9.44 -21.28 -7.42
N GLU A 196 9.79 -20.08 -7.01
CA GLU A 196 11.03 -19.79 -6.28
C GLU A 196 10.93 -20.33 -4.84
N ILE A 197 11.69 -21.37 -4.54
CA ILE A 197 11.71 -22.01 -3.21
C ILE A 197 12.75 -21.29 -2.33
N PRO A 198 12.37 -20.80 -1.12
CA PRO A 198 13.30 -20.13 -0.22
C PRO A 198 14.31 -21.11 0.39
N LYS A 199 15.54 -20.65 0.58
CA LYS A 199 16.69 -21.43 1.11
C LYS A 199 16.62 -21.55 2.65
N ILE A 200 15.48 -21.99 3.20
CA ILE A 200 15.18 -22.07 4.65
C ILE A 200 15.20 -23.54 5.14
N GLU A 201 15.48 -23.76 6.43
CA GLU A 201 15.35 -25.08 7.05
C GLU A 201 13.89 -25.55 7.10
N GLY A 202 13.60 -26.73 6.54
CA GLY A 202 12.24 -27.27 6.45
C GLY A 202 12.13 -28.43 5.46
N PRO A 203 10.90 -28.86 5.11
CA PRO A 203 10.65 -29.92 4.12
C PRO A 203 11.39 -29.66 2.80
N PHE A 204 11.23 -28.45 2.25
CA PHE A 204 11.94 -28.00 1.05
C PHE A 204 13.45 -28.07 1.18
N GLY A 205 14.04 -27.49 2.23
CA GLY A 205 15.49 -27.53 2.46
C GLY A 205 16.04 -28.96 2.51
N SER A 206 15.31 -29.89 3.13
CA SER A 206 15.71 -31.30 3.19
C SER A 206 15.68 -32.01 1.83
N VAL A 207 14.68 -31.72 0.98
CA VAL A 207 14.50 -32.36 -0.33
C VAL A 207 15.41 -31.71 -1.38
N LEU A 208 15.55 -30.39 -1.39
CA LEU A 208 16.54 -29.70 -2.21
C LEU A 208 17.97 -30.17 -1.92
N LYS A 209 18.29 -30.44 -0.64
CA LYS A 209 19.56 -31.06 -0.27
C LYS A 209 19.70 -32.47 -0.86
N ARG A 210 18.69 -33.34 -0.74
CA ARG A 210 18.72 -34.68 -1.38
C ARG A 210 18.90 -34.61 -2.90
N ILE A 211 18.24 -33.66 -3.57
CA ILE A 211 18.39 -33.43 -5.01
C ILE A 211 19.82 -32.98 -5.34
N ALA A 212 20.40 -32.07 -4.56
CA ALA A 212 21.79 -31.62 -4.73
C ALA A 212 22.80 -32.74 -4.47
N ASP A 213 22.67 -33.48 -3.36
CA ASP A 213 23.52 -34.61 -2.99
C ASP A 213 23.45 -35.72 -4.06
N LYS A 214 22.25 -36.00 -4.61
CA LYS A 214 22.05 -36.91 -5.74
C LYS A 214 22.74 -36.42 -7.01
N LYS A 215 22.59 -35.14 -7.38
CA LYS A 215 23.29 -34.53 -8.53
C LYS A 215 24.81 -34.62 -8.38
N ILE A 216 25.35 -34.35 -7.19
CA ILE A 216 26.79 -34.52 -6.89
C ILE A 216 27.22 -35.99 -7.04
N ALA A 217 26.41 -36.95 -6.59
CA ALA A 217 26.69 -38.37 -6.74
C ALA A 217 26.66 -38.85 -8.21
N ASP A 218 25.64 -38.45 -8.98
CA ASP A 218 25.51 -38.77 -10.40
C ASP A 218 26.62 -38.10 -11.24
N ALA A 219 26.98 -36.85 -10.92
CA ALA A 219 28.11 -36.15 -11.54
C ALA A 219 29.46 -36.80 -11.18
N THR A 220 29.66 -37.21 -9.92
CA THR A 220 30.84 -37.97 -9.48
C THR A 220 30.97 -39.30 -10.22
N LYS A 221 29.84 -39.98 -10.47
CA LYS A 221 29.76 -41.22 -11.25
C LYS A 221 30.07 -40.99 -12.72
N ALA A 222 29.56 -39.92 -13.32
CA ALA A 222 29.86 -39.52 -14.70
C ALA A 222 31.35 -39.21 -14.90
N VAL A 223 31.96 -38.41 -14.00
CA VAL A 223 33.40 -38.10 -14.03
C VAL A 223 34.25 -39.37 -13.88
N LYS A 224 33.90 -40.29 -12.98
CA LYS A 224 34.62 -41.57 -12.82
C LYS A 224 34.54 -42.44 -14.08
N ALA A 225 33.37 -42.57 -14.70
CA ALA A 225 33.19 -43.30 -15.95
C ALA A 225 33.99 -42.66 -17.11
N LEU A 226 34.02 -41.33 -17.18
CA LEU A 226 34.76 -40.59 -18.19
C LEU A 226 36.28 -40.76 -18.06
N ILE A 227 36.81 -40.80 -16.83
CA ILE A 227 38.23 -41.10 -16.55
C ILE A 227 38.58 -42.52 -17.04
N GLN A 228 37.76 -43.52 -16.70
CA GLN A 228 37.95 -44.91 -17.14
C GLN A 228 37.87 -45.07 -18.68
N GLN A 229 36.99 -44.30 -19.33
CA GLN A 229 36.94 -44.22 -20.80
C GLN A 229 38.21 -43.54 -21.38
N ALA A 230 38.78 -42.55 -20.68
CA ALA A 230 39.99 -41.86 -21.11
C ALA A 230 41.24 -42.74 -21.08
N GLU A 231 41.30 -43.74 -20.19
CA GLU A 231 42.37 -44.73 -20.11
C GLU A 231 42.37 -45.69 -21.30
N SER A 232 41.19 -46.06 -21.81
CA SER A 232 41.01 -47.03 -22.91
C SER A 232 40.89 -46.41 -24.32
N ALA A 233 40.75 -45.09 -24.42
CA ALA A 233 40.63 -44.37 -25.69
C ALA A 233 41.99 -44.19 -26.40
N GLU A 234 42.42 -45.20 -27.17
CA GLU A 234 43.62 -45.17 -28.02
C GLU A 234 43.33 -44.96 -29.52
N THR A 235 42.20 -45.47 -30.04
CA THR A 235 41.79 -45.29 -31.44
C THR A 235 41.18 -43.90 -31.69
N GLU A 236 41.16 -43.43 -32.94
CA GLU A 236 40.54 -42.13 -33.28
C GLU A 236 39.02 -42.12 -33.00
N GLU A 237 38.33 -43.23 -33.26
CA GLU A 237 36.92 -43.40 -32.90
C GLU A 237 36.72 -43.39 -31.37
N GLY A 238 37.61 -44.06 -30.62
CA GLY A 238 37.62 -44.02 -29.16
C GLY A 238 37.82 -42.61 -28.60
N LYS A 239 38.70 -41.81 -29.21
CA LYS A 239 38.93 -40.40 -28.84
C LYS A 239 37.74 -39.50 -29.17
N SER A 240 37.10 -39.69 -30.33
CA SER A 240 35.88 -38.95 -30.68
C SER A 240 34.70 -39.27 -29.76
N ASN A 241 34.55 -40.54 -29.38
CA ASN A 241 33.53 -40.96 -28.41
C ASN A 241 33.85 -40.48 -26.97
N LEU A 242 35.13 -40.45 -26.59
CA LEU A 242 35.58 -39.83 -25.33
C LEU A 242 35.28 -38.33 -25.30
N GLU A 243 35.52 -37.61 -26.40
CA GLU A 243 35.23 -36.18 -26.49
C GLU A 243 33.73 -35.88 -26.34
N LYS A 244 32.86 -36.64 -27.02
CA LYS A 244 31.40 -36.48 -26.85
C LYS A 244 30.96 -36.74 -25.40
N ALA A 245 31.55 -37.73 -24.74
CA ALA A 245 31.30 -38.00 -23.33
C ALA A 245 31.80 -36.87 -22.42
N TYR A 246 32.97 -36.29 -22.73
CA TYR A 246 33.51 -35.13 -22.01
C TYR A 246 32.66 -33.88 -22.18
N LEU A 247 32.30 -33.49 -23.42
CA LEU A 247 31.53 -32.28 -23.70
C LEU A 247 30.14 -32.35 -23.04
N ARG A 248 29.52 -33.53 -23.02
CA ARG A 248 28.32 -33.77 -22.23
C ARG A 248 28.56 -33.62 -20.73
N CYS A 249 29.60 -34.27 -20.19
CA CYS A 249 29.92 -34.19 -18.76
C CYS A 249 30.23 -32.75 -18.32
N ASP A 250 30.95 -31.97 -19.13
CA ASP A 250 31.29 -30.56 -18.89
C ASP A 250 30.04 -29.68 -18.81
N TYR A 251 29.08 -29.90 -19.72
CA TYR A 251 27.78 -29.25 -19.75
C TYR A 251 26.90 -29.65 -18.54
N ASP A 252 26.76 -30.95 -18.26
CA ASP A 252 25.98 -31.47 -17.13
C ASP A 252 26.55 -30.95 -15.78
N LEU A 253 27.89 -30.94 -15.62
CA LEU A 253 28.61 -30.36 -14.46
C LEU A 253 28.37 -28.87 -14.25
N THR A 254 28.18 -28.13 -15.34
CA THR A 254 28.01 -26.66 -15.37
C THR A 254 26.56 -26.27 -15.07
N ILE A 255 25.58 -26.97 -15.65
CA ILE A 255 24.16 -26.68 -15.42
C ILE A 255 23.75 -26.98 -13.98
N ASP A 256 24.26 -28.06 -13.39
CA ASP A 256 23.91 -28.48 -12.03
C ASP A 256 24.79 -27.84 -10.94
N ASP A 257 25.78 -27.01 -11.30
CA ASP A 257 26.77 -26.43 -10.38
C ASP A 257 27.37 -27.52 -9.45
N THR A 258 27.88 -28.59 -10.07
CA THR A 258 28.51 -29.71 -9.33
C THR A 258 30.03 -29.74 -9.51
N ARG A 259 30.57 -29.01 -10.51
CA ARG A 259 32.01 -28.94 -10.82
C ARG A 259 32.89 -28.59 -9.62
N SER A 260 32.43 -27.70 -8.73
CA SER A 260 33.14 -27.26 -7.52
C SER A 260 33.03 -28.25 -6.35
N LYS A 261 31.95 -29.04 -6.31
CA LYS A 261 31.52 -29.89 -5.18
C LYS A 261 32.04 -31.34 -5.26
N ILE A 262 32.71 -31.70 -6.36
CA ILE A 262 33.35 -33.00 -6.56
C ILE A 262 34.74 -33.04 -5.89
N GLU A 263 35.13 -34.22 -5.40
CA GLU A 263 36.40 -34.50 -4.75
C GLU A 263 37.62 -33.94 -5.55
N PRO A 264 38.55 -33.19 -4.92
CA PRO A 264 39.68 -32.56 -5.62
C PRO A 264 40.54 -33.52 -6.46
N SER A 265 40.70 -34.77 -6.03
CA SER A 265 41.41 -35.82 -6.75
C SER A 265 40.79 -36.10 -8.13
N LEU A 266 39.47 -36.20 -8.19
CA LEU A 266 38.67 -36.42 -9.39
C LEU A 266 38.65 -35.17 -10.28
N ARG A 267 38.61 -33.97 -9.69
CA ARG A 267 38.72 -32.70 -10.43
C ARG A 267 40.09 -32.59 -11.13
N GLY A 268 41.18 -32.97 -10.45
CA GLY A 268 42.52 -33.06 -11.03
C GLY A 268 42.65 -34.11 -12.13
N ALA A 269 42.00 -35.27 -11.98
CA ALA A 269 41.95 -36.31 -13.01
C ALA A 269 41.12 -35.87 -14.24
N TYR A 270 39.95 -35.25 -14.01
CA TYR A 270 39.10 -34.67 -15.05
C TYR A 270 39.84 -33.60 -15.88
N SER A 271 40.63 -32.74 -15.23
CA SER A 271 41.49 -31.76 -15.93
C SER A 271 42.51 -32.44 -16.87
N LYS A 272 43.12 -33.56 -16.46
CA LYS A 272 44.01 -34.33 -17.35
C LYS A 272 43.27 -34.92 -18.56
N VAL A 273 42.02 -35.34 -18.39
CA VAL A 273 41.15 -35.77 -19.51
C VAL A 273 40.85 -34.60 -20.45
N ALA A 274 40.49 -33.43 -19.91
CA ALA A 274 40.29 -32.20 -20.70
C ALA A 274 41.52 -31.86 -21.55
N THR A 275 42.72 -31.91 -20.97
CA THR A 275 43.99 -31.66 -21.70
C THR A 275 44.23 -32.70 -22.80
N LYS A 276 44.03 -34.00 -22.52
CA LYS A 276 44.16 -35.07 -23.53
C LYS A 276 43.22 -34.84 -24.73
N ILE A 277 41.99 -34.41 -24.46
CA ILE A 277 40.97 -34.12 -25.47
C ILE A 277 41.28 -32.83 -26.24
N SER A 278 41.70 -31.76 -25.55
CA SER A 278 42.10 -30.50 -26.17
C SER A 278 43.24 -30.69 -27.19
N HIS A 279 44.25 -31.50 -26.83
CA HIS A 279 45.33 -31.88 -27.74
C HIS A 279 44.81 -32.65 -28.98
N HIS A 280 43.89 -33.59 -28.81
CA HIS A 280 43.27 -34.33 -29.91
C HIS A 280 42.44 -33.41 -30.81
N ARG A 281 41.44 -32.71 -30.26
CA ARG A 281 40.53 -31.80 -30.98
C ARG A 281 41.29 -30.71 -31.73
N SER A 282 42.27 -30.06 -31.09
CA SER A 282 43.05 -29.01 -31.76
C SER A 282 43.92 -29.57 -32.91
N SER A 283 44.39 -30.82 -32.81
CA SER A 283 45.07 -31.51 -33.93
C SER A 283 44.11 -31.85 -35.08
N VAL A 284 42.91 -32.32 -34.78
CA VAL A 284 41.84 -32.58 -35.76
C VAL A 284 41.44 -31.29 -36.47
N GLU A 285 41.12 -30.23 -35.73
CA GLU A 285 40.79 -28.91 -36.28
C GLU A 285 41.92 -28.32 -37.12
N SER A 286 43.19 -28.45 -36.72
CA SER A 286 44.32 -27.99 -37.54
C SER A 286 44.38 -28.70 -38.89
N THR A 287 44.16 -30.02 -38.88
CA THR A 287 44.16 -30.87 -40.08
C THR A 287 43.03 -30.47 -41.03
N ILE A 288 41.85 -30.23 -40.47
CA ILE A 288 40.65 -29.76 -41.18
C ILE A 288 40.84 -28.34 -41.73
N LEU A 289 41.24 -27.37 -40.90
CA LEU A 289 41.45 -25.98 -41.29
C LEU A 289 42.49 -25.84 -42.39
N LEU A 290 43.54 -26.67 -42.37
CA LEU A 290 44.52 -26.73 -43.45
C LEU A 290 43.92 -27.28 -44.75
N ARG A 291 43.18 -28.40 -44.72
CA ARG A 291 42.48 -28.94 -45.92
C ARG A 291 41.46 -27.95 -46.48
N ASN A 292 40.69 -27.29 -45.63
CA ASN A 292 39.71 -26.30 -46.07
C ASN A 292 40.37 -25.02 -46.58
N ALA A 293 41.49 -24.58 -45.99
CA ALA A 293 42.25 -23.45 -46.53
C ALA A 293 43.03 -23.79 -47.82
N ILE A 294 43.33 -25.07 -48.09
CA ILE A 294 43.83 -25.57 -49.38
C ILE A 294 42.74 -25.49 -50.45
N ASP A 295 41.53 -25.96 -50.14
CA ASP A 295 40.43 -26.00 -51.10
C ASP A 295 39.74 -24.66 -51.31
N ASP A 296 39.63 -23.81 -50.26
CA ASP A 296 39.29 -22.38 -50.38
C ASP A 296 40.17 -21.74 -51.46
N LEU A 297 41.47 -21.99 -51.36
CA LEU A 297 42.49 -21.35 -52.17
C LEU A 297 42.37 -21.75 -53.65
N ARG A 298 42.24 -23.06 -53.90
CA ARG A 298 41.94 -23.66 -55.22
C ARG A 298 40.63 -23.13 -55.80
N LYS A 299 39.56 -23.03 -55.00
CA LYS A 299 38.25 -22.51 -55.44
C LYS A 299 38.36 -21.08 -55.94
N VAL A 300 38.98 -20.18 -55.17
CA VAL A 300 39.02 -18.76 -55.59
C VAL A 300 39.90 -18.56 -56.82
N LEU A 301 40.94 -19.38 -56.97
CA LEU A 301 41.80 -19.38 -58.14
C LEU A 301 41.04 -19.64 -59.43
N GLN A 302 40.20 -20.66 -59.42
CA GLN A 302 39.31 -21.05 -60.51
C GLN A 302 38.21 -20.01 -60.77
N GLY A 303 38.20 -18.88 -60.05
CA GLY A 303 37.25 -17.78 -60.19
C GLY A 303 36.01 -17.93 -59.31
N VAL A 304 35.90 -19.02 -58.52
CA VAL A 304 34.74 -19.29 -57.67
C VAL A 304 34.68 -18.25 -56.54
N SER A 305 33.58 -17.51 -56.47
CA SER A 305 33.39 -16.39 -55.55
C SER A 305 33.04 -16.83 -54.12
N ILE A 306 33.95 -17.51 -53.42
CA ILE A 306 33.82 -17.80 -51.97
C ILE A 306 34.12 -16.56 -51.09
N SER A 307 33.78 -16.62 -49.79
CA SER A 307 33.71 -15.44 -48.92
C SER A 307 34.30 -15.57 -47.50
N PHE A 308 34.62 -14.42 -46.87
CA PHE A 308 35.36 -14.20 -45.62
C PHE A 308 35.09 -12.75 -45.05
N GLY A 309 34.04 -12.46 -44.24
CA GLY A 309 33.79 -11.13 -43.56
C GLY A 309 32.36 -10.49 -43.59
N ARG A 310 32.22 -9.19 -43.99
CA ARG A 310 31.21 -8.40 -44.91
C ARG A 310 31.47 -8.15 -46.64
N LYS A 311 33.39 -8.03 -47.91
CA LYS A 311 34.08 -7.29 -49.17
C LYS A 311 33.86 -7.60 -50.74
N LYS A 312 34.42 -8.62 -51.42
CA LYS A 312 33.89 -9.31 -52.66
C LYS A 312 34.31 -10.79 -52.90
N ALA A 313 35.55 -11.11 -53.31
CA ALA A 313 35.98 -12.49 -53.69
C ALA A 313 37.51 -12.68 -53.59
N THR A 314 38.02 -13.89 -53.27
CA THR A 314 39.03 -14.01 -52.19
C THR A 314 40.37 -14.81 -52.35
N VAL A 315 41.37 -14.46 -53.20
CA VAL A 315 42.59 -15.31 -53.44
C VAL A 315 43.87 -14.90 -52.67
N HIS A 316 44.16 -13.60 -52.46
CA HIS A 316 45.43 -13.18 -51.79
C HIS A 316 45.35 -13.44 -50.30
N ASP A 317 44.25 -12.98 -49.70
CA ASP A 317 43.95 -13.20 -48.29
C ASP A 317 43.78 -14.70 -47.97
N ALA A 318 43.30 -15.52 -48.90
CA ALA A 318 43.25 -16.98 -48.71
C ALA A 318 44.65 -17.61 -48.72
N LYS A 319 45.59 -17.10 -49.50
CA LYS A 319 47.00 -17.55 -49.50
C LYS A 319 47.67 -17.23 -48.17
N GLU A 320 47.47 -16.01 -47.67
CA GLU A 320 47.98 -15.62 -46.35
C GLU A 320 47.24 -16.37 -45.21
N ARG A 321 45.95 -16.70 -45.36
CA ARG A 321 45.24 -17.61 -44.44
C ARG A 321 45.89 -19.00 -44.40
N LEU A 322 46.14 -19.62 -45.56
CA LEU A 322 46.75 -20.96 -45.60
C LEU A 322 48.21 -20.95 -45.10
N LYS A 323 48.99 -19.92 -45.41
CA LYS A 323 50.32 -19.70 -44.80
C LYS A 323 50.24 -19.55 -43.28
N SER A 324 49.31 -18.73 -42.79
CA SER A 324 49.12 -18.47 -41.35
C SER A 324 48.81 -19.78 -40.64
N LEU A 325 47.82 -20.54 -41.12
CA LEU A 325 47.47 -21.85 -40.56
C LEU A 325 48.61 -22.88 -40.67
N GLN A 326 49.37 -22.90 -41.77
CA GLN A 326 50.55 -23.80 -41.90
C GLN A 326 51.65 -23.41 -40.90
N SER A 327 51.84 -22.11 -40.67
CA SER A 327 52.74 -21.60 -39.66
C SER A 327 52.25 -22.06 -38.28
N GLN A 328 51.06 -21.61 -37.86
CA GLN A 328 50.42 -21.92 -36.58
C GLN A 328 50.46 -23.43 -36.24
N ALA A 329 50.13 -24.31 -37.18
CA ALA A 329 50.19 -25.76 -36.98
C ALA A 329 51.62 -26.29 -36.68
N LYS A 330 52.65 -25.76 -37.36
CA LYS A 330 54.06 -26.06 -37.04
C LYS A 330 54.49 -25.44 -35.70
N LYS A 331 54.09 -24.19 -35.46
CA LYS A 331 54.40 -23.42 -34.24
C LYS A 331 53.92 -24.15 -32.98
N MET A 332 52.75 -24.78 -33.04
CA MET A 332 52.18 -25.59 -31.95
C MET A 332 52.75 -27.03 -31.87
N GLY A 333 53.92 -27.29 -32.46
CA GLY A 333 54.66 -28.57 -32.37
C GLY A 333 54.01 -29.77 -33.09
N ARG A 334 53.05 -29.54 -33.99
CA ARG A 334 52.15 -30.61 -34.48
C ARG A 334 52.74 -31.34 -35.68
N ARG A 335 52.62 -32.67 -35.68
CA ARG A 335 52.95 -33.53 -36.83
C ARG A 335 51.89 -33.41 -37.92
N ILE A 336 51.95 -32.35 -38.74
CA ILE A 336 51.19 -32.26 -39.99
C ILE A 336 51.53 -33.48 -40.84
N SER A 337 50.53 -34.27 -41.27
CA SER A 337 50.77 -35.52 -42.00
C SER A 337 51.56 -35.27 -43.30
N PRO A 338 52.42 -36.21 -43.76
CA PRO A 338 53.24 -36.01 -44.95
C PRO A 338 52.43 -35.64 -46.20
N GLU A 339 51.29 -36.31 -46.38
CA GLU A 339 50.29 -36.08 -47.41
C GLU A 339 49.77 -34.63 -47.38
N LEU A 340 49.30 -34.16 -46.21
CA LEU A 340 48.78 -32.81 -46.06
C LEU A 340 49.86 -31.74 -46.24
N GLN A 341 51.12 -32.01 -45.87
CA GLN A 341 52.24 -31.11 -46.16
C GLN A 341 52.48 -30.91 -47.67
N GLU A 342 52.14 -31.89 -48.51
CA GLU A 342 52.29 -31.78 -49.96
C GLU A 342 51.16 -30.95 -50.60
N ASP A 343 49.91 -31.16 -50.18
CA ASP A 343 48.76 -30.37 -50.65
C ASP A 343 48.89 -28.87 -50.33
N ILE A 344 49.42 -28.53 -49.14
CA ILE A 344 49.63 -27.11 -48.77
C ILE A 344 50.62 -26.44 -49.74
N ARG A 345 51.69 -27.14 -50.16
CA ARG A 345 52.65 -26.60 -51.15
C ARG A 345 51.97 -26.35 -52.49
N LYS A 346 51.13 -27.28 -52.95
CA LYS A 346 50.40 -27.18 -54.22
C LYS A 346 49.49 -25.95 -54.23
N ALA A 347 48.54 -25.84 -53.30
CA ALA A 347 47.59 -24.72 -53.29
C ALA A 347 48.24 -23.34 -53.01
N LEU A 348 49.28 -23.25 -52.16
CA LEU A 348 50.01 -22.00 -51.93
C LEU A 348 50.76 -21.46 -53.17
N SER A 349 51.23 -22.36 -54.04
CA SER A 349 51.89 -21.96 -55.30
C SER A 349 50.92 -21.27 -56.27
N GLU A 350 49.66 -21.67 -56.17
CA GLU A 350 48.64 -21.43 -57.17
C GLU A 350 48.06 -19.99 -57.01
N ALA A 351 47.97 -19.45 -55.79
CA ALA A 351 47.02 -18.35 -55.44
C ALA A 351 47.58 -16.95 -55.08
N ASN A 352 47.19 -15.88 -55.80
CA ASN A 352 47.51 -14.47 -55.44
C ASN A 352 46.49 -13.34 -55.93
N ARG A 353 45.34 -13.03 -55.24
CA ARG A 353 44.32 -11.89 -55.50
C ARG A 353 42.95 -11.73 -54.66
N LYS A 354 42.71 -10.71 -53.77
CA LYS A 354 41.39 -10.11 -53.24
C LYS A 354 40.53 -10.79 -52.07
N ARG A 355 39.31 -10.28 -51.62
CA ARG A 355 38.33 -10.76 -50.50
C ARG A 355 36.84 -10.16 -50.30
N ALA A 356 35.63 -10.85 -50.13
CA ALA A 356 34.38 -10.65 -49.18
C ALA A 356 32.77 -10.19 -49.42
N PRO A 357 31.91 -9.58 -48.44
CA PRO A 357 32.85 -9.86 -46.66
C PRO A 357 31.58 -10.93 -46.15
N LYS A 358 30.17 -10.71 -46.02
CA LYS A 358 28.93 -11.14 -45.05
C LYS A 358 27.72 -10.11 -44.52
N TYR A 359 26.75 -9.88 -43.49
CA TYR A 359 26.24 -10.07 -41.99
C TYR A 359 24.87 -9.26 -41.42
N ALA A 360 24.00 -9.58 -40.33
CA ALA A 360 22.95 -8.80 -39.36
C ALA A 360 21.30 -9.03 -39.24
N ILE A 361 20.23 -8.72 -38.31
CA ILE A 361 19.73 -8.34 -36.82
C ILE A 361 18.10 -8.36 -36.43
N ILE A 362 17.46 -8.00 -35.20
CA ILE A 362 16.02 -8.33 -34.54
C ILE A 362 15.14 -7.37 -33.47
N GLY A 363 13.85 -7.64 -32.90
CA GLY A 363 13.06 -7.01 -31.65
C GLY A 363 11.41 -6.99 -31.35
N GLY A 364 10.74 -6.74 -30.11
CA GLY A 364 9.20 -6.48 -29.74
C GLY A 364 8.45 -6.55 -28.25
N GLY A 365 7.14 -6.07 -27.90
CA GLY A 365 6.23 -6.30 -26.60
C GLY A 365 4.96 -5.37 -26.01
N GLY A 366 3.99 -5.75 -25.03
CA GLY A 366 3.01 -4.91 -24.07
C GLY A 366 1.42 -5.18 -23.63
N ILE A 367 0.73 -4.61 -22.51
CA ILE A 367 -0.79 -4.18 -22.16
C ILE A 367 -1.77 -4.61 -20.86
N ALA A 368 -2.89 -3.89 -20.37
CA ALA A 368 -3.70 -3.88 -19.01
C ALA A 368 -5.18 -4.57 -18.79
N ALA A 369 -6.18 -4.58 -17.79
CA ALA A 369 -6.71 -4.08 -16.39
C ALA A 369 -7.95 -4.98 -15.75
N ILE A 370 -8.99 -4.85 -14.78
CA ILE A 370 -9.65 -4.07 -13.58
C ILE A 370 -11.02 -4.70 -12.85
N LEU A 371 -11.71 -4.17 -11.71
CA LEU A 371 -13.15 -4.32 -11.04
C LEU A 371 -13.50 -5.12 -9.64
N ALA A 372 -14.61 -5.13 -8.74
CA ALA A 372 -15.97 -4.49 -8.29
C ALA A 372 -16.66 -4.94 -6.85
N ILE A 373 -17.89 -4.48 -6.27
CA ILE A 373 -18.49 -4.65 -4.81
C ILE A 373 -20.11 -4.55 -4.45
N ALA A 374 -20.72 -4.81 -3.20
CA ALA A 374 -22.24 -4.77 -2.75
C ALA A 374 -22.79 -4.69 -1.17
N TRP A 375 -24.14 -4.63 -0.76
CA TRP A 375 -24.86 -4.41 0.64
C TRP A 375 -26.44 -4.81 0.83
N ILE A 376 -27.43 -4.72 1.86
CA ILE A 376 -27.78 -4.43 3.37
C ILE A 376 -29.31 -4.78 3.91
N VAL A 377 -29.86 -4.57 5.20
CA VAL A 377 -31.19 -5.10 5.90
C VAL A 377 -31.95 -4.27 7.12
N ASN A 378 -33.22 -4.55 7.68
CA ASN A 378 -34.03 -3.83 8.83
C ASN A 378 -35.33 -4.51 9.61
N THR A 379 -35.98 -4.02 10.78
CA THR A 379 -37.28 -4.47 11.59
C THR A 379 -37.81 -3.54 12.83
N GLN A 380 -38.85 -3.58 13.80
CA GLN A 380 -40.19 -4.23 14.29
C GLN A 380 -41.05 -3.45 15.47
N VAL A 381 -42.21 -3.91 16.15
CA VAL A 381 -43.21 -3.25 17.19
C VAL A 381 -44.02 -4.22 18.22
N GLN A 382 -45.04 -4.08 19.19
CA GLN A 382 -46.10 -3.18 19.91
C GLN A 382 -46.59 -3.77 21.38
N ASP A 383 -47.69 -3.64 22.26
CA ASP A 383 -49.13 -3.12 22.58
C ASP A 383 -49.57 -3.37 24.16
N ARG A 384 -50.69 -3.17 25.01
CA ARG A 384 -52.11 -2.54 25.28
C ARG A 384 -52.67 -2.63 26.83
N LYS A 385 -53.86 -2.08 27.33
CA LYS A 385 -54.44 -2.01 28.79
C LYS A 385 -56.01 -1.71 29.09
N GLU A 386 -56.59 -1.87 30.36
CA GLU A 386 -57.68 -1.08 31.16
C GLU A 386 -59.12 -1.62 31.73
N ALA A 387 -59.66 -1.23 32.97
CA ALA A 387 -61.08 -1.40 33.59
C ALA A 387 -61.45 -0.87 35.09
N GLU A 388 -62.74 -0.58 35.56
CA GLU A 388 -63.23 -0.28 37.02
C GLU A 388 -64.80 -0.01 37.39
N THR A 389 -65.31 0.01 38.69
CA THR A 389 -66.37 0.90 39.45
C THR A 389 -67.68 0.42 40.27
N LEU A 390 -68.14 1.21 41.34
CA LEU A 390 -69.56 1.61 41.87
C LEU A 390 -70.38 1.18 43.21
N GLN A 391 -71.28 2.10 43.76
CA GLN A 391 -72.54 2.04 44.69
C GLN A 391 -72.50 2.09 46.31
N THR A 392 -73.48 2.37 47.27
CA THR A 392 -74.97 2.74 47.56
C THR A 392 -75.15 3.51 48.99
N ALA A 393 -76.20 3.80 49.87
CA ALA A 393 -77.68 3.58 50.25
C ALA A 393 -78.33 4.63 51.32
N THR A 394 -79.50 4.43 52.07
CA THR A 394 -80.26 5.51 52.92
C THR A 394 -81.19 5.12 54.19
N ALA A 395 -82.20 5.94 54.71
CA ALA A 395 -82.74 6.04 56.17
C ALA A 395 -84.30 6.12 56.60
N ALA A 396 -84.79 6.94 57.64
CA ALA A 396 -85.96 6.68 58.60
C ALA A 396 -87.19 7.71 58.92
N ILE A 397 -87.81 7.82 60.16
CA ILE A 397 -89.32 8.00 60.43
C ILE A 397 -90.09 9.16 61.31
N ASN A 398 -90.72 8.99 62.54
CA ASN A 398 -92.08 9.60 63.00
C ASN A 398 -92.31 10.44 64.38
N GLN A 399 -93.30 11.42 64.54
CA GLN A 399 -93.35 12.54 65.57
C GLN A 399 -94.61 13.51 65.78
N ALA A 400 -95.85 13.30 65.30
CA ALA A 400 -96.88 14.35 65.02
C ALA A 400 -97.08 15.62 65.93
N ALA A 401 -97.57 15.55 67.18
CA ALA A 401 -97.84 16.77 67.98
C ALA A 401 -96.55 17.53 68.37
N ALA A 402 -95.42 16.82 68.43
CA ALA A 402 -94.08 17.37 68.65
C ALA A 402 -93.39 17.79 67.33
N ARG A 403 -94.01 17.50 66.19
CA ARG A 403 -93.60 17.91 64.85
C ARG A 403 -94.07 19.33 64.53
N GLN A 404 -95.15 19.77 65.20
CA GLN A 404 -96.08 20.81 64.77
C GLN A 404 -96.73 20.41 63.40
N ASN A 405 -97.95 20.86 63.03
CA ASN A 405 -98.48 20.65 61.66
C ASN A 405 -99.78 21.39 61.34
N VAL A 406 -99.88 22.26 60.32
CA VAL A 406 -101.23 22.77 59.95
C VAL A 406 -102.12 21.69 59.36
N PRO A 407 -101.77 20.97 58.27
CA PRO A 407 -102.69 20.00 57.68
C PRO A 407 -102.97 18.75 58.53
N GLN A 408 -102.03 18.30 59.38
CA GLN A 408 -102.16 17.11 60.22
C GLN A 408 -102.53 17.41 61.68
N ALA A 409 -102.35 18.64 62.18
CA ALA A 409 -103.07 19.08 63.38
C ALA A 409 -104.47 19.58 63.00
N GLN A 410 -104.71 20.12 61.79
CA GLN A 410 -106.06 20.21 61.23
C GLN A 410 -106.64 18.84 60.88
N SER A 411 -105.87 17.84 60.42
CA SER A 411 -106.41 16.48 60.27
C SER A 411 -106.70 15.89 61.64
N ALA A 412 -105.82 16.02 62.64
CA ALA A 412 -106.16 15.61 63.99
C ALA A 412 -107.38 16.38 64.55
N LEU A 413 -107.48 17.69 64.35
CA LEU A 413 -108.66 18.50 64.68
C LEU A 413 -109.90 18.18 63.81
N ARG A 414 -109.80 17.41 62.71
CA ARG A 414 -110.92 17.01 61.81
C ARG A 414 -111.32 15.55 62.02
N GLU A 415 -110.37 14.63 61.88
CA GLU A 415 -110.41 13.20 62.19
C GLU A 415 -110.81 12.95 63.65
N TRP A 416 -110.36 13.81 64.60
CA TRP A 416 -110.82 13.82 65.98
C TRP A 416 -111.73 15.04 66.32
N SER A 417 -112.24 15.81 65.33
CA SER A 417 -113.11 16.99 65.56
C SER A 417 -114.29 16.71 66.50
N GLN A 418 -114.99 15.61 66.24
CA GLN A 418 -116.19 15.18 66.95
C GLN A 418 -115.89 14.85 68.42
N LEU A 419 -114.65 14.47 68.73
CA LEU A 419 -114.14 14.20 70.08
C LEU A 419 -113.66 15.46 70.82
N ILE A 420 -113.60 16.61 70.13
CA ILE A 420 -113.19 17.91 70.72
C ILE A 420 -114.40 18.79 71.01
N ALA A 421 -115.30 18.95 70.04
CA ALA A 421 -116.46 19.84 70.16
C ALA A 421 -117.38 19.47 71.35
N SER A 422 -117.52 18.17 71.62
CA SER A 422 -118.38 17.56 72.63
C SER A 422 -117.87 17.64 74.07
N ALA A 423 -116.63 18.07 74.30
CA ALA A 423 -116.03 18.11 75.65
C ALA A 423 -116.59 19.25 76.53
N PRO A 424 -116.60 19.12 77.87
CA PRO A 424 -116.96 20.19 78.80
C PRO A 424 -116.03 21.41 78.69
N GLU A 425 -116.46 22.57 79.21
CA GLU A 425 -115.56 23.71 79.40
C GLU A 425 -114.46 23.35 80.41
N GLY A 426 -113.20 23.37 79.98
CA GLY A 426 -112.01 23.16 80.82
C GLY A 426 -111.20 21.85 80.60
N HIS A 427 -111.54 20.99 79.64
CA HIS A 427 -110.80 19.73 79.42
C HIS A 427 -109.47 19.92 78.67
N SER A 428 -108.44 19.08 78.93
CA SER A 428 -107.11 19.19 78.32
C SER A 428 -107.11 19.12 76.79
N LEU A 429 -107.94 18.25 76.20
CA LEU A 429 -108.11 18.17 74.74
C LEU A 429 -108.75 19.45 74.16
N LYS A 430 -109.60 20.14 74.93
CA LYS A 430 -110.27 21.38 74.52
C LYS A 430 -109.39 22.62 74.76
N LEU A 431 -108.56 22.61 75.81
CA LEU A 431 -107.52 23.60 76.06
C LEU A 431 -106.39 23.50 75.03
N ALA A 432 -105.93 22.28 74.71
CA ALA A 432 -105.00 22.05 73.63
C ALA A 432 -105.59 22.50 72.29
N ALA A 433 -106.87 22.18 72.00
CA ALA A 433 -107.54 22.67 70.80
C ALA A 433 -107.64 24.21 70.76
N ALA A 434 -108.02 24.88 71.85
CA ALA A 434 -108.14 26.34 71.89
C ALA A 434 -106.79 27.07 71.78
N SER A 435 -105.70 26.53 72.38
CA SER A 435 -104.36 27.06 72.15
C SER A 435 -103.90 26.82 70.71
N LEU A 436 -104.28 25.68 70.13
CA LEU A 436 -104.00 25.31 68.74
C LEU A 436 -104.85 26.14 67.75
N GLU A 437 -106.03 26.64 68.13
CA GLU A 437 -106.85 27.56 67.31
C GLU A 437 -106.26 28.97 67.26
N ASN A 438 -105.96 29.61 68.40
CA ASN A 438 -105.31 30.93 68.40
C ASN A 438 -103.94 30.90 67.68
N TRP A 439 -103.18 29.81 67.86
CA TRP A 439 -101.95 29.54 67.14
C TRP A 439 -102.21 29.34 65.63
N ILE A 440 -103.25 28.62 65.22
CA ILE A 440 -103.63 28.47 63.80
C ILE A 440 -103.88 29.83 63.13
N ASP A 441 -104.50 30.80 63.82
CA ASP A 441 -104.79 32.13 63.25
C ASP A 441 -103.56 33.05 63.20
N GLU A 442 -102.80 33.18 64.30
CA GLU A 442 -101.55 33.97 64.31
C GLU A 442 -100.57 33.45 63.25
N GLN A 443 -100.43 32.13 63.17
CA GLN A 443 -99.49 31.48 62.29
C GLN A 443 -99.94 31.47 60.81
N GLN A 444 -101.24 31.49 60.51
CA GLN A 444 -101.72 31.70 59.13
C GLN A 444 -101.24 33.04 58.56
N SER A 445 -101.22 34.11 59.36
CA SER A 445 -100.75 35.43 58.92
C SER A 445 -99.24 35.44 58.60
N LEU A 446 -98.45 34.73 59.41
CA LEU A 446 -97.01 34.54 59.19
C LEU A 446 -96.74 33.62 57.99
N GLN A 447 -97.59 32.61 57.78
CA GLN A 447 -97.52 31.66 56.67
C GLN A 447 -97.79 32.34 55.31
N GLU A 448 -98.72 33.30 55.26
CA GLU A 448 -98.97 34.13 54.07
C GLU A 448 -97.80 35.07 53.76
N ALA A 449 -97.21 35.71 54.78
CA ALA A 449 -96.00 36.51 54.64
C ALA A 449 -94.78 35.68 54.19
N TYR A 450 -94.66 34.43 54.67
CA TYR A 450 -93.60 33.50 54.27
C TYR A 450 -93.74 33.03 52.82
N SER A 451 -94.97 32.79 52.35
CA SER A 451 -95.23 32.48 50.93
C SER A 451 -94.78 33.60 50.00
N GLN A 452 -95.12 34.86 50.32
CA GLN A 452 -94.72 36.02 49.51
C GLN A 452 -93.19 36.17 49.38
N ILE A 453 -92.42 35.72 50.38
CA ILE A 453 -90.95 35.71 50.31
C ILE A 453 -90.46 34.57 49.40
N ALA A 454 -91.04 33.37 49.48
CA ALA A 454 -90.72 32.27 48.57
C ALA A 454 -91.04 32.59 47.10
N ASP A 455 -92.20 33.22 46.85
CA ASP A 455 -92.62 33.63 45.51
C ASP A 455 -91.64 34.66 44.91
N ARG A 456 -91.14 35.60 45.72
CA ARG A 456 -90.10 36.57 45.31
C ARG A 456 -88.72 35.91 45.10
N LEU A 457 -88.39 34.88 45.87
CA LEU A 457 -87.14 34.14 45.69
C LEU A 457 -87.16 33.26 44.43
N ASP A 458 -88.29 32.63 44.08
CA ASP A 458 -88.44 31.92 42.81
C ASP A 458 -88.47 32.88 41.60
N GLU A 459 -89.05 34.07 41.73
CA GLU A 459 -88.94 35.14 40.74
C GLU A 459 -87.45 35.46 40.45
N ILE A 460 -86.64 35.65 41.51
CA ILE A 460 -85.19 35.89 41.40
C ILE A 460 -84.46 34.69 40.77
N LYS A 461 -84.81 33.46 41.16
CA LYS A 461 -84.24 32.20 40.63
C LYS A 461 -84.53 32.00 39.14
N SER A 462 -85.61 32.57 38.63
CA SER A 462 -85.96 32.55 37.19
C SER A 462 -85.13 33.51 36.33
N ILE A 463 -84.46 34.50 36.94
CA ILE A 463 -83.67 35.52 36.22
C ILE A 463 -82.26 34.99 35.94
N SER A 464 -81.92 34.87 34.67
CA SER A 464 -80.60 34.41 34.23
C SER A 464 -79.49 35.40 34.62
N GLY A 465 -78.54 34.97 35.45
CA GLY A 465 -77.31 35.73 35.74
C GLY A 465 -77.34 36.61 36.99
N VAL A 466 -78.32 36.45 37.90
CA VAL A 466 -78.29 37.09 39.22
C VAL A 466 -77.11 36.57 40.04
N ASP A 467 -76.45 37.47 40.78
CA ASP A 467 -75.43 37.12 41.77
C ASP A 467 -76.09 36.42 42.98
N PRO A 468 -75.74 35.16 43.31
CA PRO A 468 -76.30 34.45 44.46
C PRO A 468 -75.99 35.10 45.82
N ASN A 469 -75.11 36.10 45.88
CA ASN A 469 -74.78 36.87 47.08
C ASN A 469 -75.31 38.31 47.07
N ALA A 470 -76.19 38.67 46.14
CA ALA A 470 -76.80 40.00 46.08
C ALA A 470 -77.45 40.41 47.43
N GLY A 471 -77.32 41.69 47.79
CA GLY A 471 -77.83 42.22 49.07
C GLY A 471 -79.35 42.05 49.24
N GLU A 472 -80.13 42.13 48.16
CA GLU A 472 -81.57 41.85 48.17
C GLU A 472 -81.89 40.39 48.54
N ILE A 473 -81.09 39.43 48.06
CA ILE A 473 -81.26 38.00 48.39
C ILE A 473 -80.95 37.76 49.87
N ASN A 474 -79.85 38.31 50.40
CA ASN A 474 -79.53 38.17 51.83
C ASN A 474 -80.63 38.81 52.69
N ALA A 475 -81.10 40.01 52.35
CA ALA A 475 -82.19 40.67 53.07
C ALA A 475 -83.53 39.89 52.99
N LEU A 476 -83.82 39.22 51.87
CA LEU A 476 -84.99 38.35 51.73
C LEU A 476 -84.84 37.05 52.54
N LEU A 477 -83.65 36.44 52.59
CA LEU A 477 -83.40 35.23 53.37
C LEU A 477 -83.33 35.50 54.88
N ASP A 478 -82.72 36.61 55.33
CA ASP A 478 -82.76 37.04 56.74
C ASP A 478 -84.20 37.39 57.18
N LYS A 479 -85.00 37.97 56.28
CA LYS A 479 -86.43 38.22 56.51
C LYS A 479 -87.25 36.93 56.50
N ALA A 480 -86.93 35.98 55.62
CA ALA A 480 -87.53 34.63 55.64
C ALA A 480 -87.23 33.96 56.97
N LYS A 481 -85.96 33.98 57.41
CA LYS A 481 -85.48 33.39 58.65
C LYS A 481 -86.14 34.01 59.88
N SER A 482 -86.21 35.33 60.00
CA SER A 482 -86.90 35.96 61.15
C SER A 482 -88.41 35.72 61.16
N THR A 483 -89.05 35.60 59.99
CA THR A 483 -90.45 35.17 59.86
C THR A 483 -90.61 33.69 60.24
N ARG A 484 -89.64 32.84 59.88
CA ARG A 484 -89.58 31.40 60.18
C ARG A 484 -89.30 31.10 61.64
N GLU A 485 -88.46 31.89 62.30
CA GLU A 485 -88.18 31.85 63.74
C GLU A 485 -89.40 32.32 64.57
N SER A 486 -90.36 33.00 63.94
CA SER A 486 -91.68 33.33 64.52
C SER A 486 -92.76 32.27 64.20
N LEU A 487 -92.47 31.28 63.35
CA LEU A 487 -93.40 30.22 62.95
C LEU A 487 -93.23 28.96 63.83
N ASP A 488 -94.15 28.77 64.78
CA ASP A 488 -94.34 27.54 65.56
C ASP A 488 -95.18 26.46 64.83
N ILE A 489 -95.66 26.65 63.59
CA ILE A 489 -96.03 25.54 62.69
C ILE A 489 -94.87 25.20 61.73
N PRO A 490 -94.82 23.96 61.19
CA PRO A 490 -94.09 23.72 59.98
C PRO A 490 -94.92 24.35 58.86
N GLU A 491 -94.35 25.38 58.26
CA GLU A 491 -93.93 25.25 56.88
C GLU A 491 -94.89 24.42 55.99
N PRO A 492 -95.80 25.06 55.24
CA PRO A 492 -96.44 24.38 54.12
C PRO A 492 -95.33 23.88 53.20
N LYS A 493 -95.18 22.56 53.11
CA LYS A 493 -93.95 21.91 52.62
C LYS A 493 -93.49 22.42 51.25
N ASP A 494 -94.42 22.83 50.39
CA ASP A 494 -94.16 23.49 49.12
C ASP A 494 -93.31 24.77 49.27
N VAL A 495 -93.76 25.74 50.08
CA VAL A 495 -93.05 27.02 50.34
C VAL A 495 -91.67 26.78 50.98
N ALA A 496 -91.59 25.81 51.88
CA ALA A 496 -90.36 25.42 52.57
C ALA A 496 -89.36 24.74 51.62
N ASP A 497 -89.81 23.74 50.87
CA ASP A 497 -89.01 23.06 49.86
C ASP A 497 -88.56 24.07 48.78
N ARG A 498 -89.37 25.09 48.45
CA ARG A 498 -89.01 26.17 47.51
C ARG A 498 -87.90 27.07 48.04
N ILE A 499 -87.98 27.54 49.30
CA ILE A 499 -86.91 28.33 49.93
C ILE A 499 -85.64 27.48 50.14
N ALA A 500 -85.76 26.24 50.60
CA ALA A 500 -84.62 25.33 50.73
C ALA A 500 -83.99 24.98 49.36
N GLN A 501 -84.79 24.79 48.31
CA GLN A 501 -84.30 24.66 46.93
C GLN A 501 -83.78 25.99 46.35
N PHE A 502 -84.06 27.13 46.96
CA PHE A 502 -83.41 28.39 46.64
C PHE A 502 -82.04 28.47 47.35
N GLU A 503 -81.93 28.07 48.61
CA GLU A 503 -80.64 28.01 49.32
C GLU A 503 -79.68 26.96 48.72
N VAL A 504 -80.18 25.78 48.35
CA VAL A 504 -79.41 24.77 47.60
C VAL A 504 -79.02 25.31 46.22
N TRP A 505 -79.94 25.91 45.47
CA TRP A 505 -79.60 26.56 44.19
C TRP A 505 -78.56 27.67 44.37
N ARG A 506 -78.65 28.46 45.45
CA ARG A 506 -77.70 29.52 45.79
C ARG A 506 -76.31 28.94 46.06
N GLN A 507 -76.23 27.85 46.82
CA GLN A 507 -74.97 27.16 47.12
C GLN A 507 -74.39 26.52 45.85
N ASP A 508 -75.17 25.70 45.14
CA ASP A 508 -74.79 25.09 43.85
C ASP A 508 -74.29 26.17 42.87
N ARG A 509 -74.96 27.32 42.80
CA ARG A 509 -74.60 28.42 41.90
C ARG A 509 -73.35 29.18 42.36
N ALA A 510 -73.13 29.32 43.67
CA ALA A 510 -71.89 29.88 44.21
C ALA A 510 -70.70 28.94 43.97
N GLU A 511 -70.84 27.65 44.26
CA GLU A 511 -69.82 26.62 43.99
C GLU A 511 -69.54 26.50 42.48
N GLN A 512 -70.57 26.58 41.63
CA GLN A 512 -70.41 26.63 40.17
C GLN A 512 -69.69 27.90 39.71
N MET A 513 -70.01 29.08 40.24
CA MET A 513 -69.30 30.32 39.91
C MET A 513 -67.84 30.30 40.40
N GLU A 514 -67.54 29.65 41.52
CA GLU A 514 -66.16 29.44 41.98
C GLU A 514 -65.42 28.42 41.10
N SER A 515 -66.09 27.36 40.66
CA SER A 515 -65.58 26.39 39.69
C SER A 515 -65.27 27.04 38.34
N ASP A 516 -66.21 27.82 37.78
CA ASP A 516 -66.04 28.56 36.54
C ASP A 516 -64.86 29.55 36.63
N ARG A 517 -64.69 30.25 37.77
CA ARG A 517 -63.52 31.10 38.03
C ARG A 517 -62.21 30.33 38.10
N LYS A 518 -62.18 29.16 38.76
CA LYS A 518 -61.01 28.27 38.81
C LYS A 518 -60.64 27.73 37.42
N ASN A 519 -61.64 27.32 36.64
CA ASN A 519 -61.46 26.83 35.26
C ASN A 519 -60.93 27.95 34.34
N ALA A 520 -61.44 29.18 34.48
CA ALA A 520 -60.90 30.34 33.75
C ALA A 520 -59.44 30.64 34.12
N LEU A 521 -59.09 30.59 35.42
CA LEU A 521 -57.70 30.76 35.88
C LEU A 521 -56.78 29.65 35.35
N LEU A 522 -57.24 28.40 35.36
CA LEU A 522 -56.50 27.28 34.77
C LEU A 522 -56.25 27.49 33.27
N ALA A 523 -57.26 27.94 32.51
CA ALA A 523 -57.08 28.23 31.08
C ALA A 523 -56.08 29.37 30.81
N TYR A 524 -55.98 30.39 31.68
CA TYR A 524 -54.94 31.41 31.59
C TYR A 524 -53.53 30.86 31.92
N LEU A 525 -53.41 29.96 32.91
CA LEU A 525 -52.15 29.31 33.28
C LEU A 525 -51.67 28.32 32.19
N GLU A 526 -52.58 27.52 31.66
CA GLU A 526 -52.35 26.59 30.55
C GLU A 526 -51.89 27.35 29.30
N LYS A 527 -52.59 28.42 28.90
CA LYS A 527 -52.17 29.28 27.78
C LYS A 527 -50.78 29.90 27.99
N ALA A 528 -50.39 30.23 29.22
CA ALA A 528 -49.05 30.74 29.52
C ALA A 528 -47.98 29.64 29.41
N GLN A 529 -48.29 28.42 29.88
CA GLN A 529 -47.42 27.25 29.78
C GLN A 529 -47.25 26.76 28.33
N ASP A 530 -48.31 26.77 27.53
CA ASP A 530 -48.28 26.50 26.09
C ASP A 530 -47.45 27.54 25.35
N SER A 531 -47.65 28.83 25.65
CA SER A 531 -46.85 29.91 25.07
C SER A 531 -45.37 29.76 25.40
N LEU A 532 -45.03 29.31 26.62
CA LEU A 532 -43.64 29.05 27.04
C LEU A 532 -43.06 27.84 26.28
N THR A 533 -43.86 26.78 26.12
CA THR A 533 -43.48 25.58 25.37
C THR A 533 -43.23 25.90 23.89
N LEU A 534 -44.10 26.72 23.29
CA LEU A 534 -43.94 27.24 21.94
C LEU A 534 -42.73 28.18 21.83
N ALA A 535 -42.45 29.04 22.82
CA ALA A 535 -41.26 29.89 22.81
C ALA A 535 -39.97 29.05 22.91
N ASN A 536 -39.95 27.98 23.72
CA ASN A 536 -38.84 27.05 23.78
C ASN A 536 -38.61 26.31 22.44
N ALA A 537 -39.70 25.94 21.76
CA ALA A 537 -39.70 25.27 20.45
C ALA A 537 -39.67 26.26 19.24
N ALA A 538 -38.98 27.39 19.37
CA ALA A 538 -38.84 28.39 18.31
C ALA A 538 -37.50 28.25 17.57
N ASP A 539 -37.52 28.02 16.26
CA ASP A 539 -36.30 27.73 15.50
C ASP A 539 -35.39 28.96 15.37
N ASP A 540 -35.96 30.13 15.05
CA ASP A 540 -35.22 31.38 14.84
C ASP A 540 -35.54 32.49 15.87
N ALA A 541 -34.72 33.53 15.88
CA ALA A 541 -34.83 34.65 16.83
C ALA A 541 -36.12 35.48 16.69
N ARG A 542 -36.69 35.62 15.47
CA ARG A 542 -37.94 36.37 15.25
C ARG A 542 -39.14 35.56 15.73
N GLN A 543 -39.13 34.25 15.51
CA GLN A 543 -40.10 33.34 16.10
C GLN A 543 -40.00 33.33 17.62
N PHE A 544 -38.79 33.33 18.19
CA PHE A 544 -38.60 33.42 19.64
C PHE A 544 -39.16 34.74 20.20
N GLU A 545 -38.85 35.89 19.59
CA GLU A 545 -39.35 37.20 20.04
C GLU A 545 -40.88 37.31 19.94
N SER A 546 -41.47 36.78 18.86
CA SER A 546 -42.93 36.77 18.70
C SER A 546 -43.62 35.90 19.76
N ARG A 547 -43.08 34.70 20.03
CA ARG A 547 -43.65 33.76 21.00
C ARG A 547 -43.37 34.17 22.46
N SER A 548 -42.24 34.79 22.76
CA SER A 548 -41.92 35.30 24.11
C SER A 548 -42.84 36.46 24.53
N ARG A 549 -43.21 37.34 23.59
CA ARG A 549 -44.24 38.37 23.81
C ARG A 549 -45.59 37.75 24.21
N ALA A 550 -45.99 36.63 23.58
CA ALA A 550 -47.22 35.92 23.94
C ALA A 550 -47.17 35.29 25.36
N VAL A 551 -46.00 34.86 25.84
CA VAL A 551 -45.81 34.45 27.25
C VAL A 551 -46.04 35.64 28.19
N VAL A 552 -45.43 36.79 27.91
CA VAL A 552 -45.59 37.99 28.73
C VAL A 552 -47.05 38.47 28.74
N GLU A 553 -47.74 38.44 27.60
CA GLU A 553 -49.16 38.82 27.49
C GLU A 553 -50.08 37.86 28.25
N SER A 554 -49.86 36.54 28.16
CA SER A 554 -50.66 35.54 28.88
C SER A 554 -50.40 35.55 30.39
N VAL A 555 -49.14 35.70 30.84
CA VAL A 555 -48.80 35.89 32.26
C VAL A 555 -49.40 37.19 32.81
N SER A 556 -49.35 38.28 32.04
CA SER A 556 -49.99 39.55 32.39
C SER A 556 -51.50 39.40 32.52
N SER A 557 -52.15 38.68 31.60
CA SER A 557 -53.59 38.38 31.64
C SER A 557 -53.95 37.55 32.88
N ALA A 558 -53.15 36.53 33.21
CA ALA A 558 -53.35 35.70 34.40
C ALA A 558 -53.19 36.51 35.70
N ARG A 559 -52.16 37.36 35.81
CA ARG A 559 -52.00 38.29 36.95
C ARG A 559 -53.15 39.29 37.04
N GLN A 560 -53.66 39.80 35.92
CA GLN A 560 -54.82 40.70 35.93
C GLN A 560 -56.10 39.98 36.39
N PHE A 561 -56.28 38.70 36.03
CA PHE A 561 -57.39 37.89 36.52
C PHE A 561 -57.30 37.65 38.02
N LEU A 562 -56.12 37.24 38.53
CA LEU A 562 -55.85 37.10 39.97
C LEU A 562 -56.06 38.42 40.73
N SER A 563 -55.67 39.56 40.18
CA SER A 563 -55.87 40.87 40.83
C SER A 563 -57.35 41.28 40.99
N LYS A 564 -58.26 40.66 40.22
CA LYS A 564 -59.72 40.83 40.34
C LYS A 564 -60.36 39.77 41.23
N HIS A 565 -59.67 38.66 41.45
CA HIS A 565 -60.15 37.48 42.18
C HIS A 565 -59.08 36.92 43.13
N PRO A 566 -58.64 37.70 44.15
CA PRO A 566 -57.60 37.26 45.09
C PRO A 566 -58.00 36.04 45.90
N GLU A 567 -59.31 35.73 46.01
CA GLU A 567 -59.83 34.51 46.63
C GLU A 567 -59.34 33.21 45.97
N LEU A 568 -58.84 33.27 44.73
CA LEU A 568 -58.39 32.10 43.96
C LEU A 568 -56.93 31.71 44.21
N ASP A 569 -56.13 32.53 44.90
CA ASP A 569 -54.72 32.24 45.19
C ASP A 569 -54.32 32.53 46.67
N PRO A 570 -55.01 31.95 47.66
CA PRO A 570 -54.85 32.28 49.09
C PRO A 570 -53.49 31.89 49.72
N ASN A 571 -52.55 31.37 48.92
CA ASN A 571 -51.21 30.92 49.35
C ASN A 571 -50.07 31.41 48.41
N ASP A 572 -50.36 32.36 47.51
CA ASP A 572 -49.50 32.80 46.39
C ASP A 572 -48.99 31.67 45.47
N LEU A 573 -49.66 30.52 45.43
CA LEU A 573 -49.21 29.35 44.67
C LEU A 573 -49.25 29.60 43.17
N GLN A 574 -50.32 30.21 42.65
CA GLN A 574 -50.46 30.52 41.23
C GLN A 574 -49.59 31.72 40.84
N SER A 575 -49.46 32.70 41.73
CA SER A 575 -48.52 33.82 41.58
C SER A 575 -47.07 33.33 41.50
N ARG A 576 -46.68 32.32 42.28
CA ARG A 576 -45.37 31.65 42.19
C ARG A 576 -45.22 30.79 40.93
N ASN A 577 -46.28 30.15 40.43
CA ASN A 577 -46.25 29.42 39.16
C ASN A 577 -46.05 30.38 37.97
N LEU A 578 -46.73 31.53 37.95
CA LEU A 578 -46.50 32.58 36.96
C LEU A 578 -45.08 33.14 37.03
N GLN A 579 -44.52 33.33 38.22
CA GLN A 579 -43.12 33.74 38.38
C GLN A 579 -42.14 32.70 37.78
N ARG A 580 -42.37 31.40 38.02
CA ARG A 580 -41.56 30.32 37.42
C ARG A 580 -41.61 30.32 35.90
N ILE A 581 -42.74 30.69 35.29
CA ILE A 581 -42.87 30.82 33.83
C ILE A 581 -42.02 31.98 33.30
N GLU A 582 -42.03 33.14 33.98
CA GLU A 582 -41.16 34.28 33.63
C GLU A 582 -39.67 33.98 33.82
N ASP A 583 -39.30 33.33 34.92
CA ASP A 583 -37.91 32.96 35.21
C ASP A 583 -37.40 31.90 34.22
N SER A 584 -38.27 30.98 33.80
CA SER A 584 -37.98 30.01 32.72
C SER A 584 -37.79 30.69 31.38
N LEU A 585 -38.64 31.67 31.02
CA LEU A 585 -38.48 32.45 29.79
C LEU A 585 -37.16 33.21 29.76
N ARG A 586 -36.78 33.85 30.87
CA ARG A 586 -35.47 34.50 31.04
C ARG A 586 -34.31 33.51 30.93
N SER A 587 -34.45 32.30 31.47
CA SER A 587 -33.44 31.24 31.35
C SER A 587 -33.24 30.83 29.88
N ILE A 588 -34.33 30.64 29.13
CA ILE A 588 -34.27 30.33 27.69
C ILE A 588 -33.63 31.48 26.92
N GLN A 589 -34.03 32.73 27.17
CA GLN A 589 -33.45 33.90 26.50
C GLN A 589 -31.94 34.01 26.76
N ASN A 590 -31.50 33.94 28.02
CA ASN A 590 -30.08 33.98 28.37
C ASN A 590 -29.26 32.86 27.67
N LYS A 591 -29.84 31.66 27.48
CA LYS A 591 -29.20 30.56 26.71
C LYS A 591 -29.10 30.88 25.21
N ARG A 592 -30.10 31.55 24.61
CA ARG A 592 -30.03 31.96 23.19
C ARG A 592 -29.03 33.09 22.97
N ASP A 593 -29.05 34.11 23.82
CA ASP A 593 -28.16 35.28 23.72
C ASP A 593 -26.67 34.85 23.85
N THR A 594 -26.38 33.89 24.74
CA THR A 594 -25.02 33.32 24.89
C THR A 594 -24.61 32.38 23.75
N MET A 595 -25.56 31.65 23.14
CA MET A 595 -25.31 30.86 21.93
C MET A 595 -24.99 31.76 20.72
N GLU A 596 -25.75 32.85 20.52
CA GLU A 596 -25.50 33.82 19.44
C GLU A 596 -24.15 34.55 19.64
N ALA A 597 -23.77 34.87 20.87
CA ALA A 597 -22.46 35.43 21.19
C ALA A 597 -21.30 34.46 20.84
N ALA A 598 -21.48 33.15 21.04
CA ALA A 598 -20.49 32.14 20.68
C ALA A 598 -20.43 31.89 19.16
N GLN A 599 -21.56 31.92 18.44
CA GLN A 599 -21.54 31.89 16.96
C GLN A 599 -20.79 33.10 16.36
N LYS A 600 -20.82 34.25 17.05
CA LYS A 600 -20.02 35.44 16.71
C LYS A 600 -18.54 35.33 17.12
N SER A 601 -18.16 34.46 18.05
CA SER A 601 -16.74 34.22 18.35
C SER A 601 -16.09 33.27 17.35
N ILE A 602 -16.84 32.30 16.82
CA ILE A 602 -16.43 31.45 15.69
C ILE A 602 -16.02 32.30 14.47
N THR A 603 -16.91 33.19 14.01
CA THR A 603 -16.66 34.10 12.88
C THR A 603 -15.58 35.16 13.16
N GLY A 604 -15.20 35.36 14.43
CA GLY A 604 -14.12 36.26 14.83
C GLY A 604 -12.75 35.59 15.02
N ALA A 605 -12.65 34.27 14.89
CA ALA A 605 -11.44 33.51 15.18
C ALA A 605 -10.33 33.76 14.13
N LYS A 606 -9.09 33.96 14.60
CA LYS A 606 -7.91 34.25 13.75
C LYS A 606 -6.93 33.09 13.63
N ASP A 607 -7.12 32.05 14.43
CA ASP A 607 -6.28 30.87 14.54
C ASP A 607 -7.15 29.66 14.93
N LEU A 608 -6.63 28.47 14.66
CA LEU A 608 -7.37 27.22 14.84
C LEU A 608 -7.68 26.92 16.32
N ALA A 609 -6.80 27.29 17.25
CA ALA A 609 -7.02 27.07 18.68
C ALA A 609 -8.22 27.88 19.20
N SER A 610 -8.28 29.17 18.87
CA SER A 610 -9.41 30.05 19.20
C SER A 610 -10.73 29.59 18.56
N TYR A 611 -10.65 28.99 17.36
CA TYR A 611 -11.78 28.43 16.64
C TYR A 611 -12.31 27.15 17.29
N LEU A 612 -11.44 26.18 17.59
CA LEU A 612 -11.80 24.93 18.29
C LEU A 612 -12.34 25.22 19.70
N GLN A 613 -11.76 26.17 20.43
CA GLN A 613 -12.30 26.61 21.73
C GLN A 613 -13.70 27.23 21.61
N SER A 614 -13.97 28.00 20.55
CA SER A 614 -15.31 28.53 20.28
C SER A 614 -16.31 27.43 19.90
N LEU A 615 -15.87 26.41 19.17
CA LEU A 615 -16.68 25.22 18.86
C LEU A 615 -16.97 24.38 20.11
N GLU A 616 -16.01 24.19 21.00
CA GLU A 616 -16.21 23.48 22.27
C GLU A 616 -17.23 24.22 23.16
N ALA A 617 -17.14 25.55 23.24
CA ALA A 617 -18.14 26.36 23.93
C ALA A 617 -19.55 26.11 23.37
N ILE A 618 -19.72 26.08 22.04
CA ILE A 618 -21.03 25.83 21.38
C ILE A 618 -21.53 24.40 21.57
N TYR A 619 -20.65 23.40 21.49
CA TYR A 619 -21.00 21.98 21.66
C TYR A 619 -21.69 21.70 23.01
N ASN A 620 -21.26 22.42 24.06
CA ASN A 620 -21.76 22.28 25.43
C ASN A 620 -23.14 22.91 25.69
N PHE A 621 -23.75 23.66 24.75
CA PHE A 621 -25.10 24.22 24.95
C PHE A 621 -26.20 23.17 24.81
N ASP A 622 -27.08 23.03 25.80
CA ASP A 622 -28.26 22.14 25.75
C ASP A 622 -29.13 22.34 24.50
N THR A 623 -29.25 23.59 24.06
CA THR A 623 -30.17 24.06 23.02
C THR A 623 -29.69 23.82 21.58
N LEU A 624 -28.44 23.41 21.37
CA LEU A 624 -27.93 23.16 20.01
C LEU A 624 -28.58 21.90 19.41
N PRO A 625 -29.10 21.95 18.16
CA PRO A 625 -29.75 20.81 17.51
C PRO A 625 -28.86 19.54 17.49
N PRO A 626 -29.46 18.33 17.54
CA PRO A 626 -28.70 17.07 17.58
C PRO A 626 -27.71 16.90 16.41
N GLU A 627 -28.05 17.40 15.23
CA GLU A 627 -27.17 17.36 14.05
C GLU A 627 -26.00 18.35 14.17
N GLY A 628 -26.24 19.55 14.70
CA GLY A 628 -25.19 20.52 15.04
C GLY A 628 -24.22 19.93 16.06
N LYS A 629 -24.72 19.34 17.16
CA LYS A 629 -23.89 18.63 18.14
C LYS A 629 -23.10 17.48 17.51
N ARG A 630 -23.72 16.71 16.61
CA ARG A 630 -23.04 15.61 15.91
C ARG A 630 -21.91 16.09 14.99
N ASN A 631 -22.10 17.22 14.30
CA ASN A 631 -21.09 17.77 13.39
C ASN A 631 -19.94 18.43 14.15
N ILE A 632 -20.23 19.33 15.10
CA ILE A 632 -19.19 19.94 15.96
C ILE A 632 -18.45 18.85 16.76
N GLY A 633 -19.18 17.89 17.33
CA GLY A 633 -18.62 16.75 18.06
C GLY A 633 -17.89 15.71 17.18
N ARG A 634 -17.88 15.86 15.85
CA ARG A 634 -16.92 15.20 14.94
C ARG A 634 -15.64 16.02 14.83
N ILE A 635 -15.76 17.31 14.53
CA ILE A 635 -14.63 18.24 14.34
C ILE A 635 -13.73 18.29 15.59
N LEU A 636 -14.32 18.38 16.79
CA LEU A 636 -13.56 18.41 18.06
C LEU A 636 -12.79 17.10 18.34
N ARG A 637 -13.18 15.96 17.76
CA ARG A 637 -12.41 14.70 17.91
C ARG A 637 -11.12 14.70 17.10
N LEU A 638 -11.00 15.61 16.13
CA LEU A 638 -9.86 15.75 15.25
C LEU A 638 -8.79 16.68 15.83
N GLU A 639 -8.90 17.15 17.08
CA GLU A 639 -7.92 18.03 17.74
C GLU A 639 -6.48 17.51 17.59
N ASN A 640 -6.23 16.25 17.98
CA ASN A 640 -4.93 15.59 17.82
C ASN A 640 -4.54 15.36 16.33
N GLU A 641 -5.53 15.26 15.42
CA GLU A 641 -5.28 15.16 13.98
C GLU A 641 -4.86 16.51 13.38
N TYR A 642 -5.33 17.65 13.90
CA TYR A 642 -4.87 18.97 13.49
C TYR A 642 -3.43 19.26 13.93
N ASP A 643 -3.07 18.90 15.18
CA ASP A 643 -1.70 19.06 15.69
C ASP A 643 -0.69 18.22 14.90
N SER A 644 -1.09 17.01 14.48
CA SER A 644 -0.26 16.11 13.67
C SER A 644 -0.39 16.32 12.16
N LEU A 645 -1.36 17.11 11.68
CA LEU A 645 -1.62 17.36 10.26
C LEU A 645 -0.37 17.86 9.53
N LEU A 646 0.32 18.84 10.10
CA LEU A 646 1.51 19.43 9.49
C LEU A 646 2.63 18.39 9.29
N GLN A 647 2.80 17.46 10.25
CA GLN A 647 3.72 16.35 10.12
C GLN A 647 3.25 15.37 9.04
N ALA A 648 1.98 14.98 9.04
CA ALA A 648 1.42 14.06 8.05
C ALA A 648 1.48 14.59 6.60
N LEU A 649 1.33 15.91 6.41
CA LEU A 649 1.41 16.56 5.10
C LEU A 649 2.85 16.72 4.58
N ILE A 650 3.85 16.77 5.46
CA ILE A 650 5.27 16.96 5.09
C ILE A 650 6.01 15.63 5.03
N LEU A 651 5.81 14.73 6.00
CA LEU A 651 6.47 13.42 6.13
C LEU A 651 5.45 12.33 6.51
N PRO A 652 4.56 11.92 5.58
CA PRO A 652 3.53 10.93 5.85
C PRO A 652 4.14 9.60 6.36
N GLY A 653 3.79 9.22 7.60
CA GLY A 653 4.22 7.97 8.21
C GLY A 653 5.71 7.90 8.62
N SER A 654 6.40 9.03 8.81
CA SER A 654 7.83 9.04 9.19
C SER A 654 8.15 9.92 10.40
N ASP A 655 7.81 9.42 11.59
CA ASP A 655 8.18 10.02 12.88
C ASP A 655 9.70 10.14 13.06
N GLU A 656 10.48 9.15 12.60
CA GLU A 656 11.94 9.16 12.63
C GLU A 656 12.51 10.33 11.82
N GLY A 657 12.00 10.54 10.60
CA GLY A 657 12.41 11.65 9.74
C GLY A 657 12.07 13.01 10.34
N TRP A 658 10.86 13.13 10.91
CA TRP A 658 10.44 14.35 11.60
C TRP A 658 11.30 14.65 12.83
N PHE A 659 11.69 13.63 13.59
CA PHE A 659 12.62 13.76 14.72
C PHE A 659 14.04 14.16 14.26
N GLU A 660 14.62 13.42 13.30
CA GLU A 660 15.99 13.67 12.84
C GLU A 660 16.16 15.02 12.12
N LEU A 661 15.15 15.50 11.39
CA LEU A 661 15.15 16.84 10.79
C LEU A 661 14.98 17.97 11.83
N ASN A 662 14.26 17.73 12.94
CA ASN A 662 14.19 18.67 14.06
C ASN A 662 15.46 18.66 14.95
N ARG A 663 16.23 17.57 14.92
CA ARG A 663 17.39 17.35 15.82
C ARG A 663 18.58 18.28 15.55
N SER A 664 18.70 18.84 14.34
CA SER A 664 19.79 19.75 13.96
C SER A 664 19.26 20.98 13.21
N SER A 665 19.79 22.17 13.54
CA SER A 665 19.49 23.41 12.81
C SER A 665 20.02 23.42 11.38
N ASP A 666 21.03 22.61 11.07
CA ASP A 666 21.39 22.18 9.71
C ASP A 666 21.58 20.65 9.72
N PHE A 667 20.62 19.96 9.12
CA PHE A 667 20.63 18.51 8.95
C PHE A 667 21.79 18.03 8.06
N SER A 668 22.16 18.83 7.05
CA SER A 668 23.08 18.42 5.98
C SER A 668 24.56 18.51 6.36
N SER A 669 24.91 19.45 7.26
CA SER A 669 26.28 19.61 7.80
C SER A 669 26.48 19.01 9.20
N SER A 670 25.43 18.45 9.81
CA SER A 670 25.55 17.78 11.12
C SER A 670 26.57 16.63 11.06
N LYS A 671 27.46 16.59 12.05
CA LYS A 671 28.32 15.42 12.30
C LYS A 671 27.49 14.30 12.92
N ILE A 672 27.80 13.07 12.55
CA ILE A 672 27.01 11.89 12.93
C ILE A 672 27.85 10.92 13.75
N GLU A 673 27.36 10.56 14.93
CA GLU A 673 27.92 9.47 15.72
C GLU A 673 27.35 8.13 15.24
N LEU A 674 28.24 7.17 15.04
CA LEU A 674 27.88 5.81 14.63
C LEU A 674 27.39 4.99 15.83
N ASP A 675 26.43 4.11 15.61
CA ASP A 675 26.09 3.04 16.55
C ASP A 675 27.07 1.84 16.42
N GLU A 676 26.92 0.83 17.27
CA GLU A 676 27.82 -0.33 17.29
C GLU A 676 27.69 -1.25 16.07
N ALA A 677 26.50 -1.33 15.45
CA ALA A 677 26.30 -2.14 14.24
C ALA A 677 26.92 -1.45 13.03
N GLU A 678 26.73 -0.14 12.92
CA GLU A 678 27.37 0.70 11.91
C GLU A 678 28.91 0.72 12.03
N LYS A 679 29.46 0.86 13.25
CA LYS A 679 30.90 0.75 13.51
C LYS A 679 31.44 -0.59 13.02
N ALA A 680 30.80 -1.69 13.41
CA ALA A 680 31.19 -3.03 12.98
C ALA A 680 31.11 -3.21 11.46
N PHE A 681 30.08 -2.65 10.82
CA PHE A 681 29.92 -2.70 9.36
C PHE A 681 31.02 -1.93 8.63
N VAL A 682 31.32 -0.69 9.05
CA VAL A 682 32.35 0.17 8.45
C VAL A 682 33.75 -0.40 8.70
N GLN A 683 34.04 -0.87 9.92
CA GLN A 683 35.32 -1.51 10.25
C GLN A 683 35.57 -2.74 9.38
N ARG A 684 34.57 -3.60 9.19
CA ARG A 684 34.62 -4.77 8.29
C ARG A 684 34.98 -4.41 6.84
N LEU A 685 34.58 -3.23 6.35
CA LEU A 685 34.93 -2.74 5.01
C LEU A 685 36.35 -2.13 4.96
N ILE A 686 36.81 -1.48 6.03
CA ILE A 686 38.15 -0.90 6.15
C ILE A 686 39.25 -1.98 6.23
N ASP A 687 38.91 -3.13 6.81
CA ASP A 687 39.81 -4.25 7.09
C ASP A 687 39.71 -5.40 6.05
N ASP A 688 38.95 -5.24 4.95
CA ASP A 688 38.85 -6.28 3.94
C ASP A 688 40.18 -6.48 3.19
N THR A 689 40.82 -7.63 3.43
CA THR A 689 42.16 -7.96 2.94
C THR A 689 42.24 -8.28 1.45
N LEU A 690 41.10 -8.36 0.73
CA LEU A 690 41.10 -8.64 -0.71
C LEU A 690 41.56 -7.45 -1.54
N PHE A 691 41.12 -6.24 -1.20
CA PHE A 691 41.25 -5.05 -2.04
C PHE A 691 42.61 -4.31 -1.98
N PRO A 692 43.39 -4.30 -0.89
CA PRO A 692 44.65 -3.55 -0.85
C PRO A 692 45.71 -4.00 -1.85
N SER A 693 45.78 -5.30 -2.16
CA SER A 693 46.99 -5.94 -2.70
C SER A 693 46.72 -6.72 -4.00
N ILE A 694 45.95 -6.14 -4.92
CA ILE A 694 45.77 -6.69 -6.27
C ILE A 694 46.65 -5.89 -7.23
N TYR A 695 47.44 -6.60 -8.03
CA TYR A 695 48.40 -6.02 -8.96
C TYR A 695 47.88 -6.12 -10.40
N GLU A 696 48.25 -5.17 -11.25
CA GLU A 696 47.99 -5.18 -12.68
C GLU A 696 49.31 -5.36 -13.44
N SER A 697 49.31 -6.18 -14.49
CA SER A 697 50.46 -6.36 -15.38
C SER A 697 49.98 -6.37 -16.84
N ASN A 698 50.67 -5.62 -17.70
CA ASN A 698 50.47 -5.69 -19.14
C ASN A 698 51.12 -6.99 -19.67
N VAL A 699 50.31 -7.83 -20.31
CA VAL A 699 50.74 -9.06 -20.97
C VAL A 699 50.83 -8.82 -22.46
N LYS A 700 52.02 -9.00 -23.01
CA LYS A 700 52.32 -8.87 -24.44
C LYS A 700 52.53 -10.26 -25.03
N TYR A 701 51.59 -10.72 -25.84
CA TYR A 701 51.65 -12.04 -26.46
C TYR A 701 52.40 -11.97 -27.79
N PHE A 702 53.52 -12.68 -27.88
CA PHE A 702 54.35 -12.75 -29.08
C PHE A 702 54.27 -14.12 -29.74
N GLU A 703 54.30 -14.14 -31.08
CA GLU A 703 54.13 -15.36 -31.86
C GLU A 703 55.06 -15.37 -33.10
N GLY A 704 56.38 -15.38 -32.90
CA GLY A 704 57.36 -15.48 -33.97
C GLY A 704 57.56 -14.18 -34.76
N ALA A 705 57.44 -13.03 -34.09
CA ALA A 705 57.65 -11.70 -34.65
C ALA A 705 58.26 -10.77 -33.58
N PRO A 706 58.93 -9.66 -33.97
CA PRO A 706 59.44 -8.66 -33.03
C PRO A 706 58.36 -7.73 -32.44
N VAL A 707 57.10 -7.88 -32.88
CA VAL A 707 55.95 -7.07 -32.45
C VAL A 707 54.92 -8.02 -31.81
N ALA A 708 54.29 -7.58 -30.71
CA ALA A 708 53.24 -8.36 -30.06
C ALA A 708 52.03 -8.55 -30.99
N ARG A 709 51.43 -9.74 -30.95
CA ARG A 709 50.19 -10.06 -31.69
C ARG A 709 48.97 -9.46 -30.98
N ASN A 710 48.94 -9.55 -29.65
CA ASN A 710 47.96 -8.96 -28.75
C ASN A 710 48.67 -8.35 -27.53
N GLU A 711 48.09 -7.30 -26.95
CA GLU A 711 48.49 -6.73 -25.65
C GLU A 711 47.24 -6.54 -24.80
N TYR A 712 47.28 -6.91 -23.51
CA TYR A 712 46.14 -6.83 -22.58
C TYR A 712 46.59 -6.79 -21.11
N SER A 713 45.85 -6.11 -20.24
CA SER A 713 46.07 -6.17 -18.79
C SER A 713 45.57 -7.50 -18.20
N VAL A 714 46.21 -7.98 -17.13
CA VAL A 714 45.63 -8.97 -16.21
C VAL A 714 45.82 -8.53 -14.76
N PHE A 715 44.86 -8.90 -13.90
CA PHE A 715 45.01 -8.81 -12.45
C PHE A 715 45.70 -10.05 -11.87
N LEU A 716 46.56 -9.81 -10.88
CA LEU A 716 47.40 -10.81 -10.21
C LEU A 716 47.35 -10.61 -8.69
N ARG A 717 47.42 -11.73 -7.96
CA ARG A 717 47.46 -11.74 -6.48
C ARG A 717 48.80 -11.28 -5.91
N GLU A 718 49.88 -11.50 -6.64
CA GLU A 718 51.23 -11.06 -6.29
C GLU A 718 51.92 -10.47 -7.52
N PRO A 719 52.94 -9.60 -7.34
CA PRO A 719 53.74 -9.12 -8.46
C PRO A 719 54.41 -10.27 -9.21
N VAL A 720 54.47 -10.16 -10.54
CA VAL A 720 55.15 -11.14 -11.41
C VAL A 720 56.59 -11.32 -10.95
N ARG A 721 56.96 -12.55 -10.59
CA ARG A 721 58.34 -12.88 -10.23
C ARG A 721 59.05 -13.41 -11.46
N LYS A 722 60.24 -12.90 -11.76
CA LYS A 722 61.04 -13.33 -12.90
C LYS A 722 61.93 -14.50 -12.48
N GLY A 723 61.74 -15.65 -13.13
CA GLY A 723 62.54 -16.86 -12.92
C GLY A 723 63.90 -16.82 -13.62
N ASP A 724 64.67 -17.90 -13.45
CA ASP A 724 66.04 -18.02 -13.96
C ASP A 724 66.10 -17.95 -15.50
N ALA A 725 66.96 -17.06 -16.00
CA ALA A 725 67.15 -16.86 -17.44
C ALA A 725 68.02 -17.97 -18.07
N ALA A 726 67.40 -19.08 -18.47
CA ALA A 726 68.09 -20.20 -19.09
C ALA A 726 68.58 -19.84 -20.52
N GLY A 727 69.91 -19.77 -20.68
CA GLY A 727 70.57 -19.58 -21.97
C GLY A 727 70.58 -20.87 -22.80
N LEU A 728 69.70 -20.96 -23.79
CA LEU A 728 69.65 -22.07 -24.76
C LEU A 728 70.53 -21.76 -25.98
N LYS A 729 71.03 -22.79 -26.67
CA LYS A 729 71.80 -22.64 -27.92
C LYS A 729 71.01 -21.98 -29.08
N THR A 730 69.72 -21.74 -28.88
CA THR A 730 68.78 -21.19 -29.86
C THR A 730 68.07 -19.93 -29.36
N GLY A 731 68.39 -19.40 -28.17
CA GLY A 731 67.72 -18.21 -27.61
C GLY A 731 67.83 -18.09 -26.10
N VAL A 732 67.32 -17.00 -25.54
CA VAL A 732 67.14 -16.83 -24.09
C VAL A 732 65.70 -17.18 -23.74
N ASN A 733 65.51 -18.10 -22.78
CA ASN A 733 64.22 -18.30 -22.15
C ASN A 733 64.14 -17.45 -20.87
N PHE A 734 63.02 -16.77 -20.69
CA PHE A 734 62.65 -16.10 -19.44
C PHE A 734 61.36 -16.75 -18.94
N SER A 735 61.36 -17.28 -17.72
CA SER A 735 60.12 -17.68 -17.05
C SER A 735 59.60 -16.58 -16.12
N PHE A 736 58.29 -16.58 -15.93
CA PHE A 736 57.54 -15.69 -15.06
C PHE A 736 56.64 -16.55 -14.17
N GLU A 737 56.78 -16.43 -12.84
CA GLU A 737 55.82 -16.99 -11.88
C GLU A 737 54.66 -16.00 -11.72
N VAL A 738 53.43 -16.45 -12.01
CA VAL A 738 52.23 -15.62 -11.92
C VAL A 738 51.14 -16.30 -11.10
N TRP A 739 50.43 -15.53 -10.28
CA TRP A 739 49.26 -15.98 -9.51
C TRP A 739 48.03 -15.24 -10.04
N GLY A 740 47.30 -15.87 -10.96
CA GLY A 740 46.13 -15.28 -11.60
C GLY A 740 44.85 -15.47 -10.79
N PHE A 741 43.73 -15.13 -11.43
CA PHE A 741 42.38 -15.37 -10.95
C PHE A 741 41.58 -16.16 -12.00
N ASN A 742 40.72 -17.06 -11.54
CA ASN A 742 39.91 -17.90 -12.40
C ASN A 742 38.61 -17.18 -12.88
N GLU A 743 37.70 -17.93 -13.53
CA GLU A 743 36.40 -17.41 -13.98
C GLU A 743 35.48 -16.95 -12.83
N ASP A 744 35.71 -17.44 -11.60
CA ASP A 744 34.98 -17.07 -10.38
C ASP A 744 35.67 -15.94 -9.58
N GLY A 745 36.79 -15.38 -10.08
CA GLY A 745 37.62 -14.41 -9.36
C GLY A 745 38.35 -14.99 -8.14
N VAL A 746 38.47 -16.31 -8.05
CA VAL A 746 39.28 -17.00 -7.03
C VAL A 746 40.73 -17.04 -7.50
N ALA A 747 41.66 -16.68 -6.61
CA ALA A 747 43.09 -16.70 -6.91
C ALA A 747 43.62 -18.13 -7.05
N ASP A 748 44.58 -18.33 -7.95
CA ASP A 748 45.23 -19.63 -8.15
C ASP A 748 45.89 -20.15 -6.84
N GLU A 749 45.75 -21.45 -6.59
CA GLU A 749 46.33 -22.14 -5.42
C GLU A 749 47.87 -22.22 -5.49
N ALA A 750 48.44 -22.16 -6.69
CA ALA A 750 49.87 -22.24 -6.96
C ALA A 750 50.26 -21.33 -8.13
N ALA A 751 51.55 -20.95 -8.21
CA ALA A 751 52.07 -20.18 -9.33
C ALA A 751 51.96 -20.95 -10.66
N GLN A 752 51.57 -20.25 -11.72
CA GLN A 752 51.74 -20.72 -13.09
C GLN A 752 53.09 -20.24 -13.61
N GLU A 753 53.93 -21.15 -14.11
CA GLU A 753 55.21 -20.78 -14.76
C GLU A 753 54.96 -20.49 -16.25
N ILE A 754 54.93 -19.21 -16.60
CA ILE A 754 54.72 -18.77 -17.99
C ILE A 754 56.06 -18.45 -18.63
N ASN A 755 56.29 -18.99 -19.83
CA ASN A 755 57.58 -18.90 -20.52
C ASN A 755 57.54 -17.90 -21.70
N PHE A 756 58.61 -17.13 -21.83
CA PHE A 756 58.86 -16.19 -22.92
C PHE A 756 60.23 -16.45 -23.56
N LEU A 757 60.21 -16.79 -24.85
CA LEU A 757 61.38 -17.18 -25.63
C LEU A 757 61.81 -16.05 -26.57
N SER A 758 63.09 -15.68 -26.50
CA SER A 758 63.73 -14.67 -27.34
C SER A 758 64.81 -15.30 -28.21
N HIS A 759 64.60 -15.31 -29.53
CA HIS A 759 65.53 -15.92 -30.48
C HIS A 759 66.57 -14.92 -31.04
N PRO A 760 67.79 -15.37 -31.41
CA PRO A 760 68.82 -14.53 -32.00
C PRO A 760 68.48 -13.89 -33.36
N ASP A 761 67.40 -14.34 -34.01
CA ASP A 761 66.87 -13.76 -35.26
C ASP A 761 65.92 -12.57 -35.03
N GLY A 762 65.67 -12.20 -33.78
CA GLY A 762 64.75 -11.13 -33.40
C GLY A 762 63.29 -11.56 -33.30
N THR A 763 62.98 -12.86 -33.36
CA THR A 763 61.63 -13.36 -33.12
C THR A 763 61.36 -13.65 -31.64
N PHE A 764 60.22 -13.17 -31.15
CA PHE A 764 59.75 -13.36 -29.77
C PHE A 764 58.55 -14.29 -29.71
N TRP A 765 58.37 -14.97 -28.58
CA TRP A 765 57.38 -16.04 -28.43
C TRP A 765 56.89 -16.21 -27.00
N GLY A 766 55.59 -16.49 -26.84
CA GLY A 766 54.96 -16.68 -25.53
C GLY A 766 54.44 -15.37 -24.95
N PHE A 767 54.29 -15.32 -23.64
CA PHE A 767 53.71 -14.16 -22.94
C PHE A 767 54.82 -13.41 -22.20
N PHE A 768 55.11 -12.19 -22.64
CA PHE A 768 55.96 -11.28 -21.89
C PHE A 768 55.10 -10.49 -20.91
N TYR A 769 55.41 -10.60 -19.61
CA TYR A 769 54.78 -9.80 -18.57
C TYR A 769 55.63 -8.56 -18.29
N GLU A 770 55.01 -7.38 -18.34
CA GLU A 770 55.63 -6.16 -17.84
C GLU A 770 55.62 -6.15 -16.30
N PRO A 771 56.56 -5.43 -15.63
CA PRO A 771 56.60 -5.33 -14.17
C PRO A 771 55.23 -4.93 -13.61
N SER A 772 54.77 -5.64 -12.58
CA SER A 772 53.42 -5.41 -12.05
C SER A 772 53.37 -4.15 -11.19
N GLU A 773 52.39 -3.32 -11.46
CA GLU A 773 52.04 -2.16 -10.64
C GLU A 773 50.80 -2.50 -9.78
N LEU A 774 50.44 -1.65 -8.83
CA LEU A 774 49.21 -1.84 -8.07
C LEU A 774 47.99 -1.54 -8.96
N SER A 775 46.96 -2.38 -8.93
CA SER A 775 45.77 -2.19 -9.78
C SER A 775 45.06 -0.87 -9.45
N LYS A 776 44.38 -0.28 -10.45
CA LYS A 776 43.67 1.00 -10.30
C LYS A 776 42.62 0.94 -9.19
N GLU A 777 41.96 -0.21 -9.08
CA GLU A 777 41.01 -0.60 -8.03
C GLU A 777 41.66 -0.66 -6.64
N SER A 778 42.85 -1.26 -6.51
CA SER A 778 43.61 -1.29 -5.25
C SER A 778 44.15 0.08 -4.84
N ILE A 779 44.65 0.89 -5.78
CA ILE A 779 45.06 2.27 -5.52
C ILE A 779 43.86 3.07 -5.01
N TYR A 780 42.74 3.02 -5.73
CA TYR A 780 41.51 3.71 -5.33
C TYR A 780 40.98 3.23 -3.97
N PHE A 781 41.05 1.92 -3.69
CA PHE A 781 40.70 1.39 -2.38
C PHE A 781 41.56 1.99 -1.27
N GLN A 782 42.90 1.95 -1.41
CA GLN A 782 43.82 2.45 -0.38
C GLN A 782 43.73 3.98 -0.18
N GLU A 783 43.76 4.75 -1.28
CA GLU A 783 43.94 6.20 -1.23
C GLU A 783 42.63 7.00 -1.10
N SER A 784 41.52 6.50 -1.64
CA SER A 784 40.23 7.22 -1.64
C SER A 784 39.18 6.55 -0.77
N LEU A 785 38.83 5.29 -1.06
CA LEU A 785 37.67 4.63 -0.44
C LEU A 785 37.91 4.31 1.04
N ARG A 786 39.04 3.69 1.38
CA ARG A 786 39.39 3.36 2.76
C ARG A 786 39.57 4.60 3.63
N LEU A 787 40.20 5.66 3.10
CA LEU A 787 40.31 6.94 3.82
C LEU A 787 38.95 7.61 4.04
N SER A 788 38.03 7.48 3.09
CA SER A 788 36.66 8.00 3.23
C SER A 788 35.86 7.21 4.27
N LEU A 789 35.94 5.88 4.28
CA LEU A 789 35.35 5.03 5.32
C LEU A 789 35.95 5.32 6.71
N MET A 790 37.26 5.55 6.82
CA MET A 790 37.88 5.98 8.08
C MET A 790 37.39 7.36 8.56
N ARG A 791 37.03 8.27 7.64
CA ARG A 791 36.39 9.56 8.00
C ARG A 791 34.95 9.38 8.46
N VAL A 792 34.18 8.45 7.87
CA VAL A 792 32.86 8.05 8.37
C VAL A 792 32.99 7.51 9.79
N LEU A 793 33.91 6.55 10.00
CA LEU A 793 34.20 5.93 11.30
C LEU A 793 34.56 6.95 12.40
N ALA A 794 35.23 8.04 12.03
CA ALA A 794 35.64 9.12 12.94
C ALA A 794 34.57 10.22 13.17
N GLY A 795 33.31 9.99 12.78
CA GLY A 795 32.23 10.97 12.95
C GLY A 795 32.19 12.03 11.86
N GLY A 796 32.15 11.58 10.60
CA GLY A 796 32.16 12.41 9.40
C GLY A 796 30.87 13.20 9.13
N GLU A 797 30.81 13.82 7.94
CA GLU A 797 29.62 14.51 7.43
C GLU A 797 28.49 13.52 7.12
N ARG A 798 27.24 13.86 7.43
CA ARG A 798 26.05 13.02 7.20
C ARG A 798 25.99 12.40 5.79
N PHE A 799 26.16 13.19 4.73
CA PHE A 799 26.07 12.68 3.35
C PHE A 799 27.40 12.19 2.75
N SER A 800 28.42 11.89 3.57
CA SER A 800 29.70 11.36 3.05
C SER A 800 29.60 9.98 2.34
N PRO A 801 28.69 9.04 2.71
CA PRO A 801 28.48 7.82 1.91
C PRO A 801 27.91 8.11 0.52
N LEU A 802 26.96 9.06 0.41
CA LEU A 802 26.37 9.47 -0.87
C LEU A 802 27.42 10.07 -1.80
N LYS A 803 28.29 10.95 -1.28
CA LYS A 803 29.42 11.53 -2.02
C LYS A 803 30.37 10.46 -2.56
N LEU A 804 30.59 9.37 -1.80
CA LEU A 804 31.47 8.28 -2.21
C LEU A 804 30.83 7.39 -3.30
N ILE A 805 29.50 7.22 -3.29
CA ILE A 805 28.76 6.62 -4.40
C ILE A 805 28.85 7.52 -5.64
N ASP A 806 28.59 8.82 -5.51
CA ASP A 806 28.75 9.82 -6.59
C ASP A 806 30.13 9.77 -7.26
N GLU A 807 31.19 9.62 -6.45
CA GLU A 807 32.58 9.51 -6.92
C GLU A 807 32.80 8.19 -7.67
N LEU A 808 32.47 7.04 -7.06
CA LEU A 808 32.51 5.71 -7.68
C LEU A 808 31.78 5.70 -9.02
N THR A 809 30.54 6.19 -9.06
CA THR A 809 29.70 6.23 -10.27
C THR A 809 30.36 6.97 -11.42
N ARG A 810 31.13 8.04 -11.15
CA ARG A 810 31.80 8.87 -12.16
C ARG A 810 33.15 8.28 -12.63
N LEU A 811 33.79 7.41 -11.84
CA LEU A 811 35.11 6.83 -12.12
C LEU A 811 35.08 5.71 -13.18
N ARG A 812 34.92 6.10 -14.45
CA ARG A 812 34.90 5.19 -15.63
C ARG A 812 36.21 4.43 -15.87
N THR A 813 37.29 4.75 -15.16
CA THR A 813 38.58 4.06 -15.21
C THR A 813 38.63 2.78 -14.37
N LEU A 814 37.62 2.53 -13.53
CA LEU A 814 37.50 1.36 -12.66
C LEU A 814 36.50 0.35 -13.25
N SER A 815 36.74 -0.94 -12.98
CA SER A 815 35.87 -2.07 -13.32
C SER A 815 34.40 -1.79 -12.91
N PRO A 816 33.41 -2.04 -13.81
CA PRO A 816 31.99 -1.91 -13.47
C PRO A 816 31.60 -2.80 -12.29
N ALA A 817 32.05 -4.05 -12.24
CA ALA A 817 31.78 -4.94 -11.12
C ALA A 817 32.40 -4.45 -9.79
N PHE A 818 33.60 -3.87 -9.80
CA PHE A 818 34.21 -3.30 -8.59
C PHE A 818 33.37 -2.15 -8.04
N ARG A 819 32.94 -1.24 -8.92
CA ARG A 819 32.09 -0.10 -8.54
C ARG A 819 30.71 -0.55 -8.07
N ALA A 820 30.11 -1.56 -8.71
CA ALA A 820 28.82 -2.10 -8.33
C ALA A 820 28.84 -2.78 -6.95
N TYR A 821 29.88 -3.57 -6.66
CA TYR A 821 30.10 -4.13 -5.32
C TYR A 821 30.19 -3.02 -4.26
N TRP A 822 31.01 -1.99 -4.48
CA TRP A 822 31.19 -0.91 -3.51
C TRP A 822 29.94 -0.03 -3.35
N GLN A 823 29.20 0.24 -4.42
CA GLN A 823 27.90 0.89 -4.32
C GLN A 823 26.91 0.04 -3.51
N GLN A 824 26.85 -1.27 -3.73
CA GLN A 824 26.00 -2.18 -2.94
C GLN A 824 26.38 -2.19 -1.45
N GLN A 825 27.68 -2.19 -1.10
CA GLN A 825 28.11 -2.11 0.31
C GLN A 825 27.77 -0.74 0.94
N LEU A 826 27.83 0.35 0.18
CA LEU A 826 27.49 1.68 0.69
C LEU A 826 25.97 1.87 0.83
N VAL A 827 25.16 1.31 -0.07
CA VAL A 827 23.70 1.23 0.08
C VAL A 827 23.34 0.40 1.33
N ALA A 828 23.91 -0.79 1.48
CA ALA A 828 23.66 -1.64 2.66
C ALA A 828 24.12 -1.01 3.99
N PHE A 829 25.10 -0.10 3.97
CA PHE A 829 25.44 0.73 5.13
C PHE A 829 24.38 1.82 5.41
N ILE A 830 23.97 2.55 4.37
CA ILE A 830 22.93 3.59 4.44
C ILE A 830 21.62 3.02 4.97
N GLU A 831 21.27 1.79 4.59
CA GLU A 831 20.05 1.08 5.00
C GLU A 831 20.02 0.66 6.48
N LEU A 832 21.14 0.69 7.20
CA LEU A 832 21.16 0.43 8.66
C LEU A 832 20.37 1.49 9.44
N ASN A 833 20.41 2.75 8.98
CA ASN A 833 19.62 3.86 9.52
C ASN A 833 19.23 4.81 8.36
N PRO A 834 18.14 4.53 7.61
CA PRO A 834 17.83 5.21 6.35
C PRO A 834 17.72 6.74 6.45
N TRP A 835 17.03 7.25 7.48
CA TRP A 835 16.91 8.70 7.71
C TRP A 835 18.22 9.35 8.13
N LYS A 836 19.01 8.64 8.95
CA LYS A 836 20.32 9.10 9.40
C LYS A 836 21.24 9.43 8.22
N TRP A 837 21.31 8.56 7.22
CA TRP A 837 22.20 8.70 6.05
C TRP A 837 21.55 9.36 4.82
N GLY A 838 20.23 9.60 4.84
CA GLY A 838 19.51 10.37 3.83
C GLY A 838 18.89 9.57 2.68
N LEU A 839 18.63 8.27 2.86
CA LEU A 839 18.00 7.44 1.81
C LEU A 839 16.61 7.98 1.38
N PRO A 840 15.68 8.36 2.28
CA PRO A 840 14.38 8.93 1.90
C PRO A 840 14.48 10.32 1.25
N LEU A 841 15.66 10.96 1.32
CA LEU A 841 15.95 12.26 0.71
C LEU A 841 16.58 12.12 -0.68
N THR A 842 16.84 10.89 -1.14
CA THR A 842 17.61 10.62 -2.36
C THR A 842 16.86 9.66 -3.31
N PRO A 843 15.77 10.11 -3.97
CA PRO A 843 15.02 9.31 -4.93
C PRO A 843 15.89 8.58 -5.97
N SER A 844 16.92 9.26 -6.49
CA SER A 844 17.86 8.69 -7.45
C SER A 844 18.60 7.46 -6.90
N LEU A 845 18.86 7.37 -5.59
CA LEU A 845 19.55 6.22 -5.01
C LEU A 845 18.65 4.99 -4.93
N ALA A 846 17.35 5.16 -4.66
CA ALA A 846 16.38 4.06 -4.70
C ALA A 846 16.30 3.46 -6.11
N MET A 847 16.17 4.30 -7.14
CA MET A 847 16.21 3.87 -8.55
C MET A 847 17.53 3.17 -8.93
N GLN A 848 18.66 3.63 -8.37
CA GLN A 848 19.96 3.00 -8.60
C GLN A 848 20.08 1.65 -7.90
N LYS A 849 19.55 1.49 -6.69
CA LYS A 849 19.48 0.20 -5.99
C LYS A 849 18.68 -0.82 -6.81
N GLU A 850 17.45 -0.48 -7.17
CA GLU A 850 16.56 -1.33 -7.98
C GLU A 850 17.19 -1.69 -9.34
N SER A 851 17.90 -0.74 -9.95
CA SER A 851 18.67 -0.99 -11.18
C SER A 851 19.87 -1.93 -10.97
N LEU A 852 20.48 -2.02 -9.79
CA LEU A 852 21.52 -3.01 -9.51
C LEU A 852 20.93 -4.38 -9.16
N GLU A 853 19.85 -4.43 -8.38
CA GLU A 853 19.15 -5.66 -8.02
C GLU A 853 18.53 -6.36 -9.24
N SER A 854 18.02 -5.61 -10.21
CA SER A 854 17.54 -6.15 -11.50
C SER A 854 18.67 -6.64 -12.42
N ILE A 855 19.92 -6.18 -12.24
CA ILE A 855 21.09 -6.68 -12.98
C ILE A 855 21.71 -7.92 -12.28
N SER A 856 21.66 -8.00 -10.95
CA SER A 856 22.15 -9.16 -10.19
C SER A 856 21.29 -9.42 -8.94
N PRO A 857 20.24 -10.25 -9.03
CA PRO A 857 19.32 -10.51 -7.91
C PRO A 857 19.94 -11.23 -6.70
N ASP A 858 20.98 -12.06 -6.90
CA ASP A 858 21.78 -12.64 -5.81
C ASP A 858 22.85 -11.67 -5.26
N GLY A 859 22.94 -10.43 -5.79
CA GLY A 859 23.96 -9.43 -5.48
C GLY A 859 25.24 -9.56 -6.32
N ILE A 860 26.14 -8.58 -6.20
CA ILE A 860 27.47 -8.58 -6.85
C ILE A 860 28.50 -9.18 -5.87
N ASP A 861 29.20 -10.24 -6.26
CA ASP A 861 30.24 -10.83 -5.39
C ASP A 861 31.52 -9.97 -5.37
N LYS A 862 32.18 -9.92 -4.20
CA LYS A 862 33.38 -9.10 -3.99
C LYS A 862 34.60 -9.51 -4.82
N ARG A 863 34.57 -10.68 -5.48
CA ARG A 863 35.57 -11.18 -6.43
C ARG A 863 35.14 -11.09 -7.88
N GLN A 864 33.89 -10.71 -8.18
CA GLN A 864 33.38 -10.70 -9.56
C GLN A 864 34.22 -9.82 -10.51
N TRP A 865 34.77 -8.71 -10.00
CA TRP A 865 35.69 -7.83 -10.72
C TRP A 865 37.09 -8.41 -10.96
N LEU A 866 37.48 -9.43 -10.18
CA LEU A 866 38.72 -10.21 -10.38
C LEU A 866 38.52 -11.36 -11.37
N SER A 867 37.28 -11.69 -11.76
CA SER A 867 37.05 -12.76 -12.73
C SER A 867 37.76 -12.48 -14.06
N SER A 868 38.35 -13.50 -14.66
CA SER A 868 38.93 -13.41 -16.01
C SER A 868 37.88 -12.97 -17.05
N VAL A 869 36.60 -13.28 -16.82
CA VAL A 869 35.47 -12.90 -17.67
C VAL A 869 35.23 -11.38 -17.66
N GLU A 870 35.11 -10.76 -16.48
CA GLU A 870 34.90 -9.30 -16.34
C GLU A 870 36.14 -8.50 -16.79
N GLN A 871 37.35 -9.04 -16.57
CA GLN A 871 38.59 -8.43 -17.09
C GLN A 871 38.63 -8.37 -18.64
N ILE A 872 38.20 -9.44 -19.31
CA ILE A 872 38.23 -9.55 -20.79
C ILE A 872 37.02 -8.86 -21.45
N SER A 873 35.86 -8.88 -20.82
CA SER A 873 34.60 -8.36 -21.37
C SER A 873 33.71 -7.78 -20.24
N PRO A 874 34.01 -6.57 -19.74
CA PRO A 874 33.27 -5.94 -18.65
C PRO A 874 31.76 -5.86 -18.89
N SER A 875 30.97 -5.99 -17.82
CA SER A 875 29.51 -6.03 -17.92
C SER A 875 28.92 -4.78 -18.57
N VAL A 876 28.24 -4.98 -19.70
CA VAL A 876 27.55 -3.92 -20.45
C VAL A 876 26.39 -3.34 -19.64
N GLN A 877 25.66 -4.18 -18.89
CA GLN A 877 24.56 -3.76 -18.02
C GLN A 877 25.07 -2.85 -16.89
N LEU A 878 26.13 -3.25 -16.18
CA LEU A 878 26.73 -2.40 -15.14
C LEU A 878 27.34 -1.13 -15.72
N THR A 879 27.97 -1.20 -16.90
CA THR A 879 28.48 -0.02 -17.61
C THR A 879 27.37 0.97 -17.96
N GLU A 880 26.22 0.48 -18.41
CA GLU A 880 25.06 1.29 -18.75
C GLU A 880 24.36 1.85 -17.51
N HIS A 881 24.23 1.06 -16.44
CA HIS A 881 23.82 1.54 -15.12
C HIS A 881 24.65 2.75 -14.70
N PHE A 882 25.98 2.63 -14.64
CA PHE A 882 26.83 3.75 -14.26
C PHE A 882 26.74 4.95 -15.23
N ARG A 883 26.50 4.71 -16.53
CA ARG A 883 26.26 5.78 -17.50
C ARG A 883 25.00 6.57 -17.18
N ILE A 884 23.92 5.91 -16.75
CA ILE A 884 22.66 6.54 -16.34
C ILE A 884 22.83 7.22 -14.97
N SER A 885 23.34 6.51 -13.97
CA SER A 885 23.58 6.98 -12.60
C SER A 885 24.47 8.23 -12.57
N SER A 886 25.46 8.34 -13.46
CA SER A 886 26.38 9.50 -13.54
C SER A 886 25.74 10.83 -13.96
N LYS A 887 24.43 10.87 -14.22
CA LYS A 887 23.66 12.09 -14.55
C LYS A 887 23.13 12.84 -13.32
N THR A 888 23.03 12.19 -12.16
CA THR A 888 22.55 12.80 -10.92
C THR A 888 23.69 13.01 -9.92
N ASN A 889 23.42 13.82 -8.90
CA ASN A 889 24.32 14.03 -7.78
C ASN A 889 23.55 13.70 -6.50
N LEU A 890 23.84 12.55 -5.89
CA LEU A 890 23.08 12.00 -4.78
C LEU A 890 23.20 12.89 -3.54
N ALA A 891 24.41 13.37 -3.23
CA ALA A 891 24.65 14.21 -2.06
C ALA A 891 24.01 15.61 -2.18
N ASP A 892 23.90 16.16 -3.40
CA ASP A 892 23.25 17.46 -3.64
C ASP A 892 21.71 17.34 -3.77
N GLU A 893 21.20 16.19 -4.25
CA GLU A 893 19.77 15.83 -4.20
C GLU A 893 19.31 15.67 -2.74
N ALA A 894 20.05 14.90 -1.93
CA ALA A 894 19.78 14.72 -0.50
C ALA A 894 19.79 16.05 0.27
N ARG A 895 20.74 16.96 -0.04
CA ARG A 895 20.73 18.32 0.53
C ARG A 895 19.52 19.12 0.07
N THR A 896 19.12 19.01 -1.20
CA THR A 896 17.96 19.72 -1.74
C THR A 896 16.67 19.30 -1.04
N PHE A 897 16.43 17.99 -0.86
CA PHE A 897 15.27 17.51 -0.11
C PHE A 897 15.37 17.86 1.39
N ALA A 898 16.54 17.75 2.03
CA ALA A 898 16.73 18.20 3.42
C ALA A 898 16.41 19.70 3.60
N THR A 899 16.91 20.57 2.70
CA THR A 899 16.60 22.00 2.68
C THR A 899 15.10 22.22 2.51
N PHE A 900 14.48 21.58 1.50
CA PHE A 900 13.05 21.68 1.24
C PHE A 900 12.19 21.30 2.47
N TYR A 901 12.42 20.12 3.08
CA TYR A 901 11.68 19.72 4.28
C TYR A 901 11.95 20.67 5.46
N SER A 902 13.19 21.13 5.65
CA SER A 902 13.50 22.12 6.69
C SER A 902 12.84 23.49 6.46
N LEU A 903 12.45 23.83 5.23
CA LEU A 903 11.66 25.02 4.92
C LEU A 903 10.17 24.74 5.16
N ALA A 904 9.68 23.56 4.75
CA ALA A 904 8.31 23.12 4.97
C ALA A 904 7.93 23.13 6.46
N MET A 905 8.80 22.56 7.31
CA MET A 905 8.66 22.49 8.77
C MET A 905 8.71 23.87 9.48
N LYS A 906 9.07 24.95 8.77
CA LYS A 906 9.04 26.33 9.28
C LYS A 906 7.77 27.10 8.90
N GLY A 907 6.84 26.48 8.19
CA GLY A 907 5.49 27.02 7.94
C GLY A 907 4.46 26.51 8.93
N THR A 908 3.24 27.02 8.82
CA THR A 908 2.13 26.73 9.74
C THR A 908 0.84 26.44 8.97
N MET A 909 -0.06 25.65 9.58
CA MET A 909 -1.44 25.51 9.10
C MET A 909 -2.27 26.67 9.67
N ASN A 910 -2.66 27.60 8.80
CA ASN A 910 -3.41 28.79 9.19
C ASN A 910 -4.91 28.60 8.92
N LEU A 911 -5.75 29.08 9.84
CA LEU A 911 -7.18 29.23 9.61
C LEU A 911 -7.43 30.36 8.61
N ILE A 912 -7.99 30.03 7.45
CA ILE A 912 -8.30 31.00 6.38
C ILE A 912 -9.81 31.17 6.15
N GLY A 913 -10.64 30.38 6.83
CA GLY A 913 -12.09 30.40 6.70
C GLY A 913 -12.75 29.27 7.48
N GLN A 914 -14.03 29.07 7.22
CA GLN A 914 -14.89 28.09 7.89
C GLN A 914 -16.01 27.62 6.95
N ALA A 915 -16.67 26.51 7.27
CA ALA A 915 -17.92 26.11 6.67
C ALA A 915 -19.11 26.52 7.55
N ASP A 916 -20.17 27.06 6.95
CA ASP A 916 -21.41 27.42 7.63
C ASP A 916 -22.24 26.19 8.06
N GLU A 917 -23.43 26.41 8.61
CA GLU A 917 -24.34 25.33 9.04
C GLU A 917 -24.82 24.42 7.89
N SER A 918 -24.71 24.88 6.63
CA SER A 918 -25.04 24.11 5.42
C SER A 918 -23.84 23.39 4.80
N GLY A 919 -22.62 23.65 5.29
CA GLY A 919 -21.37 23.16 4.69
C GLY A 919 -20.80 24.06 3.59
N LYS A 920 -21.37 25.25 3.37
CA LYS A 920 -20.82 26.22 2.40
C LYS A 920 -19.64 26.97 3.03
N ILE A 921 -18.54 27.08 2.30
CA ILE A 921 -17.33 27.77 2.77
C ILE A 921 -17.51 29.30 2.76
N GLU A 922 -17.03 29.94 3.82
CA GLU A 922 -16.84 31.37 3.98
C GLU A 922 -15.36 31.63 4.31
N TYR A 923 -14.70 32.51 3.55
CA TYR A 923 -13.29 32.84 3.72
C TYR A 923 -13.10 34.13 4.51
N ASN A 924 -12.00 34.21 5.26
CA ASN A 924 -11.55 35.43 5.89
C ASN A 924 -10.90 36.34 4.82
N ASP A 925 -11.53 37.49 4.54
CA ASP A 925 -11.26 38.42 3.40
C ASP A 925 -9.78 38.81 3.15
N SER A 926 -8.87 38.58 4.09
CA SER A 926 -7.44 38.91 3.99
C SER A 926 -6.51 37.76 3.61
N SER A 927 -7.02 36.52 3.53
CA SER A 927 -6.17 35.34 3.83
C SER A 927 -6.17 34.21 2.78
N HIS A 928 -6.91 34.34 1.68
CA HIS A 928 -7.05 33.33 0.61
C HIS A 928 -6.30 33.76 -0.68
N TYR A 929 -5.63 32.81 -1.35
CA TYR A 929 -5.12 32.95 -2.71
C TYR A 929 -5.64 31.81 -3.59
N GLU A 930 -5.88 32.08 -4.88
CA GLU A 930 -6.50 31.12 -5.82
C GLU A 930 -5.71 29.82 -6.04
N ASN A 931 -4.41 29.81 -5.72
CA ASN A 931 -3.49 28.68 -5.93
C ASN A 931 -3.12 27.93 -4.63
N ASP A 932 -3.96 27.99 -3.59
CA ASP A 932 -3.76 27.31 -2.31
C ASP A 932 -4.51 25.98 -2.23
N THR A 933 -3.82 24.88 -1.87
CA THR A 933 -4.47 23.65 -1.42
C THR A 933 -5.14 23.89 -0.07
N HIS A 934 -6.46 24.00 -0.06
CA HIS A 934 -7.26 24.12 1.17
C HIS A 934 -7.52 22.74 1.79
N TRP A 935 -7.55 22.66 3.12
CA TRP A 935 -7.79 21.45 3.90
C TRP A 935 -9.03 21.63 4.78
N ILE A 936 -9.96 20.67 4.70
CA ILE A 936 -11.29 20.71 5.34
C ILE A 936 -11.63 19.35 5.95
N VAL A 937 -12.61 19.32 6.85
CA VAL A 937 -13.22 18.07 7.33
C VAL A 937 -14.27 17.62 6.32
N ASN A 938 -14.06 16.46 5.71
CA ASN A 938 -15.03 15.84 4.82
C ASN A 938 -16.21 15.25 5.62
N GLY A 939 -17.45 15.64 5.30
CA GLY A 939 -18.67 15.25 5.99
C GLY A 939 -19.07 13.78 5.82
N LEU A 940 -18.56 13.11 4.77
CA LEU A 940 -18.75 11.68 4.51
C LEU A 940 -17.74 10.83 5.29
N THR A 941 -16.44 11.13 5.17
CA THR A 941 -15.37 10.32 5.79
C THR A 941 -15.11 10.69 7.24
N GLY A 942 -15.41 11.93 7.63
CA GLY A 942 -15.13 12.48 8.95
C GLY A 942 -13.65 12.82 9.21
N ARG A 943 -12.84 12.96 8.16
CA ARG A 943 -11.38 13.19 8.22
C ARG A 943 -10.99 14.54 7.62
N ILE A 944 -9.78 15.00 7.97
CA ILE A 944 -9.15 16.15 7.33
C ILE A 944 -8.61 15.73 5.95
N GLU A 945 -9.11 16.36 4.89
CA GLU A 945 -8.86 16.02 3.48
C GLU A 945 -8.70 17.30 2.63
N PRO A 946 -8.02 17.25 1.48
CA PRO A 946 -7.90 18.41 0.60
C PRO A 946 -9.25 18.72 -0.07
N LEU A 947 -9.59 19.99 -0.16
CA LEU A 947 -10.80 20.47 -0.84
C LEU A 947 -10.68 20.19 -2.35
N THR A 948 -11.60 19.39 -2.88
CA THR A 948 -11.73 19.08 -4.31
C THR A 948 -13.16 19.36 -4.76
N ASP A 949 -13.40 19.51 -6.07
CA ASP A 949 -14.70 19.90 -6.66
C ASP A 949 -15.90 19.04 -6.22
N ASN A 950 -15.66 17.80 -5.76
CA ASN A 950 -16.68 16.86 -5.30
C ASN A 950 -16.65 16.61 -3.77
N ALA A 951 -15.84 17.34 -3.01
CA ALA A 951 -15.71 17.14 -1.57
C ALA A 951 -16.95 17.68 -0.83
N GLN A 952 -17.72 16.79 -0.19
CA GLN A 952 -18.80 17.20 0.69
C GLN A 952 -18.21 17.73 2.01
N VAL A 953 -18.13 19.05 2.16
CA VAL A 953 -17.60 19.70 3.37
C VAL A 953 -18.52 19.47 4.57
N ALA A 954 -17.95 19.18 5.74
CA ALA A 954 -18.71 19.08 6.98
C ALA A 954 -19.17 20.48 7.45
N PRO A 955 -20.43 20.67 7.86
CA PRO A 955 -20.86 21.90 8.52
C PRO A 955 -19.99 22.20 9.75
N TYR A 956 -19.66 23.48 9.97
CA TYR A 956 -18.71 23.95 10.99
C TYR A 956 -17.25 23.50 10.80
N SER A 957 -16.86 22.94 9.65
CA SER A 957 -15.45 22.63 9.37
C SER A 957 -14.60 23.90 9.42
N PRO A 958 -13.43 23.92 10.08
CA PRO A 958 -12.41 24.92 9.77
C PRO A 958 -11.95 24.74 8.31
N VAL A 959 -11.50 25.83 7.69
CA VAL A 959 -10.80 25.79 6.39
C VAL A 959 -9.37 26.24 6.62
N LEU A 960 -8.44 25.31 6.42
CA LEU A 960 -7.02 25.49 6.68
C LEU A 960 -6.25 25.63 5.38
N ALA A 961 -5.21 26.47 5.38
CA ALA A 961 -4.21 26.50 4.32
C ALA A 961 -2.82 26.59 4.92
N TYR A 962 -1.86 25.93 4.27
CA TYR A 962 -0.46 26.03 4.66
C TYR A 962 0.12 27.42 4.31
N ARG A 963 0.94 27.95 5.21
CA ARG A 963 1.62 29.24 5.04
C ARG A 963 3.11 29.13 5.38
N TYR A 964 3.95 29.47 4.40
CA TYR A 964 5.37 29.74 4.59
C TYR A 964 5.68 31.19 4.22
N GLN A 965 6.22 31.99 5.15
CA GLN A 965 6.43 33.44 4.95
C GLN A 965 5.17 34.18 4.46
N ASN A 966 3.98 33.79 4.97
CA ASN A 966 2.65 34.27 4.55
C ASN A 966 2.27 33.97 3.07
N GLN A 967 2.95 33.02 2.42
CA GLN A 967 2.65 32.56 1.05
C GLN A 967 2.30 31.07 1.04
N GLY A 968 1.63 30.61 -0.02
CA GLY A 968 1.24 29.20 -0.21
C GLY A 968 2.42 28.26 -0.43
N ALA A 969 2.15 26.94 -0.40
CA ALA A 969 3.18 25.90 -0.40
C ALA A 969 4.14 25.94 -1.60
N SER A 970 3.69 26.40 -2.77
CA SER A 970 4.52 26.59 -3.97
C SER A 970 5.74 27.50 -3.76
N ARG A 971 5.72 28.37 -2.73
CA ARG A 971 6.87 29.19 -2.33
C ARG A 971 8.05 28.33 -1.84
N LEU A 972 7.81 27.15 -1.28
CA LEU A 972 8.86 26.24 -0.80
C LEU A 972 9.78 25.77 -1.94
N VAL A 973 9.21 25.45 -3.11
CA VAL A 973 9.97 25.01 -4.29
C VAL A 973 10.83 26.16 -4.81
N GLN A 974 10.28 27.37 -4.92
CA GLN A 974 11.01 28.58 -5.31
C GLN A 974 12.18 28.87 -4.35
N GLN A 975 11.92 28.79 -3.04
CA GLN A 975 12.90 29.10 -2.00
C GLN A 975 14.00 28.04 -1.91
N THR A 976 13.67 26.76 -2.10
CA THR A 976 14.64 25.66 -2.20
C THR A 976 15.55 25.87 -3.41
N ARG A 977 14.97 26.11 -4.60
CA ARG A 977 15.72 26.38 -5.82
C ARG A 977 16.64 27.59 -5.71
N ALA A 978 16.21 28.64 -4.99
CA ALA A 978 17.04 29.81 -4.72
C ALA A 978 18.21 29.52 -3.73
N GLN A 979 18.12 28.48 -2.92
CA GLN A 979 19.14 28.10 -1.93
C GLN A 979 20.10 27.00 -2.41
N THR A 980 19.63 26.03 -3.20
CA THR A 980 20.47 24.90 -3.68
C THR A 980 20.76 24.93 -5.19
N GLY A 981 20.09 25.80 -5.94
CA GLY A 981 20.17 25.85 -7.41
C GLY A 981 19.41 24.73 -8.13
N TRP A 982 18.84 23.78 -7.39
CA TRP A 982 18.17 22.59 -7.91
C TRP A 982 16.67 22.83 -8.11
N ASP A 983 16.10 22.32 -9.19
CA ASP A 983 14.68 22.51 -9.50
C ASP A 983 13.87 21.27 -9.11
N LEU A 984 12.95 21.43 -8.17
CA LEU A 984 12.05 20.37 -7.71
C LEU A 984 10.69 20.37 -8.45
N SER A 985 10.39 21.37 -9.30
CA SER A 985 9.17 21.36 -10.13
C SER A 985 9.35 20.61 -11.47
N LEU A 986 10.27 19.64 -11.52
CA LEU A 986 10.47 18.78 -12.68
C LEU A 986 9.69 17.49 -12.48
N ASP A 987 9.01 17.02 -13.52
CA ASP A 987 8.09 15.86 -13.53
C ASP A 987 8.66 14.64 -12.79
N ARG A 988 9.97 14.39 -12.93
CA ARG A 988 10.71 13.29 -12.26
C ARG A 988 10.69 13.34 -10.72
N TYR A 989 10.24 14.43 -10.12
CA TYR A 989 10.13 14.62 -8.67
C TYR A 989 8.69 14.64 -8.18
N GLU A 990 7.68 14.70 -9.06
CA GLU A 990 6.27 14.84 -8.71
C GLU A 990 5.82 13.75 -7.71
N ASP A 991 6.13 12.49 -7.98
CA ASP A 991 5.85 11.37 -7.08
C ASP A 991 6.55 11.49 -5.71
N TYR A 992 7.75 12.07 -5.67
CA TYR A 992 8.59 12.21 -4.47
C TYR A 992 8.33 13.49 -3.66
N LEU A 993 7.53 14.42 -4.18
CA LEU A 993 7.07 15.57 -3.39
C LEU A 993 6.01 15.12 -2.37
N PRO A 994 5.97 15.74 -1.18
CA PRO A 994 5.04 15.35 -0.12
C PRO A 994 3.60 15.81 -0.44
N PRO A 995 2.58 15.26 0.25
CA PRO A 995 1.18 15.66 0.08
C PRO A 995 0.90 17.16 0.18
N LEU A 996 1.76 17.91 0.87
CA LEU A 996 1.71 19.38 0.95
C LEU A 996 1.84 20.12 -0.41
N LEU A 997 2.38 19.47 -1.45
CA LEU A 997 2.56 20.03 -2.79
C LEU A 997 1.73 19.32 -3.88
N LYS A 998 0.74 18.51 -3.46
CA LYS A 998 -0.17 17.76 -4.32
C LYS A 998 -1.62 18.23 -4.12
#